data_AF-A0A7S3X405-F1
#
_entry.id   AF-A0A7S3X405-F1
#
_cell.length_a   1.000
_cell.length_b   1.000
_cell.length_c   1.000
_cell.angle_alpha   90.00
_cell.angle_beta   90.00
_cell.angle_gamma   90.00
#
_symmetry.space_group_name_H-M   'P 1'
#
loop_
_entity.id
_entity.type
_entity.pdbx_description
1 polymer ?
#
loop_
_entity_poly.entity_id
_entity_poly.type
_entity_poly.pdbx_seq_one_letter_code
_entity_poly.pdbx_strand_id
1 'polypeptide(L)'
;EPTNHLDLEACVWLEEHLASYPKCLLLVSHSQDFLNAVCTHTLWLSGRLLRLYGGNYAKFVQTVEEEERLQLKVYEKQQADIDKLSDFVRVNKANGVASSAKSKKKVLEKLETGAVEKPKLREPSLTFSFPECSRLAPPVLPFDDVSFAYPGSEPLYEALNFGVDCDSRIALVGPNGCGKSTLLKLMSGELSPTEGSVKKHQHCSLGLYHQHSTDVLDLDMAPLPFLRKVFPPSVVKHTEEWWRGYLATFGFSPEQQQSPMGMLSHGQRSRIVFAMLAMKDHTVLLLDEPTNHLDAQSVAWLQSYLEGFKGTVVAITHDRYFLEKSCGWILELERGEGKPFEGNYAEWLEQKAEAMRQERKADSRLQKTLQSELEWVRSSAKARQTKSKARLARYEEMLDAPQKEELSHSASIYIPPGPRLGKQVVEAKGVRKGFGERTLIDGLTFSLPPGGIVGVVGPNGAGKTTLVRMLTGEQAPDEGELVVGESVKMICVDQSRESLQGDNSVFEELSAGLDTITLGTQEVSSRAYCSWFGFTGQAQQKPLSKLSGGERNRVQLAKVLKSGGNVLLLDEPTNDLDVNTMRSLEEALLDFAGCVFVVSHDRFFLDRIATHILAAEGDAEWVWFEGNYQEYEEDYIRRNGEVAWKPPKFAARNLVGAT
;
A
#
# COMPACT_ATOMS: atom_id res chain seq x y z
N GLU A 1 14.42 -16.19 21.48
CA GLU A 1 13.18 -15.49 21.84
C GLU A 1 12.23 -16.44 22.54
N PRO A 2 11.92 -16.19 23.82
CA PRO A 2 11.13 -17.12 24.63
C PRO A 2 9.61 -17.01 24.37
N THR A 3 9.15 -15.90 23.78
CA THR A 3 7.75 -15.68 23.37
C THR A 3 7.42 -16.33 22.03
N ASN A 4 8.43 -16.81 21.31
CA ASN A 4 8.24 -17.32 19.96
C ASN A 4 7.56 -18.70 20.03
N HIS A 5 6.51 -18.86 19.23
CA HIS A 5 5.62 -20.03 19.22
C HIS A 5 4.72 -20.25 20.45
N LEU A 6 4.55 -19.29 21.36
CA LEU A 6 3.57 -19.36 22.45
C LEU A 6 2.24 -18.67 22.10
N ASP A 7 1.15 -19.05 22.76
CA ASP A 7 -0.13 -18.35 22.68
C ASP A 7 -0.18 -17.22 23.74
N LEU A 8 -1.23 -16.40 23.70
CA LEU A 8 -1.32 -15.20 24.55
C LEU A 8 -1.36 -15.56 26.04
N GLU A 9 -2.08 -16.62 26.42
CA GLU A 9 -2.14 -17.08 27.81
C GLU A 9 -0.77 -17.61 28.29
N ALA A 10 -0.05 -18.36 27.46
CA ALA A 10 1.29 -18.83 27.78
C ALA A 10 2.31 -17.68 27.83
N CYS A 11 2.17 -16.65 27.00
CA CYS A 11 3.01 -15.44 27.07
C CYS A 11 2.79 -14.68 28.38
N VAL A 12 1.53 -14.48 28.79
CA VAL A 12 1.20 -13.79 30.05
C VAL A 12 1.71 -14.58 31.26
N TRP A 13 1.52 -15.90 31.28
CA TRP A 13 2.09 -16.75 32.34
C TRP A 13 3.63 -16.69 32.37
N LEU A 14 4.26 -16.73 31.20
CA LEU A 14 5.72 -16.68 31.09
C LEU A 14 6.26 -15.32 31.53
N GLU A 15 5.57 -14.22 31.22
CA GLU A 15 5.88 -12.87 31.71
C GLU A 15 5.85 -12.83 33.24
N GLU A 16 4.76 -13.28 33.86
CA GLU A 16 4.63 -13.30 35.33
C GLU A 16 5.68 -14.20 36.00
N HIS A 17 5.96 -15.36 35.40
CA HIS A 17 6.93 -16.32 35.91
C HIS A 17 8.37 -15.78 35.80
N LEU A 18 8.72 -15.16 34.68
CA LEU A 18 10.08 -14.63 34.48
C LEU A 18 10.30 -13.32 35.21
N ALA A 19 9.26 -12.48 35.39
CA ALA A 19 9.34 -11.26 36.19
C ALA A 19 9.64 -11.55 37.68
N SER A 20 9.17 -12.69 38.18
CA SER A 20 9.41 -13.16 39.56
C SER A 20 10.60 -14.12 39.70
N TYR A 21 11.39 -14.32 38.62
CA TYR A 21 12.46 -15.31 38.60
C TYR A 21 13.60 -14.93 39.58
N PRO A 22 13.97 -15.80 40.54
CA PRO A 22 14.81 -15.43 41.67
C PRO A 22 16.32 -15.34 41.35
N LYS A 23 16.72 -15.51 40.09
CA LYS A 23 18.12 -15.56 39.65
C LYS A 23 18.36 -14.62 38.46
N CYS A 24 19.61 -14.47 38.07
CA CYS A 24 19.98 -13.68 36.90
C CYS A 24 19.44 -14.34 35.61
N LEU A 25 18.68 -13.58 34.83
CA LEU A 25 18.10 -13.98 33.55
C LEU A 25 18.66 -13.07 32.46
N LEU A 26 19.31 -13.66 31.46
CA LEU A 26 19.73 -12.95 30.24
C LEU A 26 18.75 -13.30 29.12
N LEU A 27 18.10 -12.28 28.58
CA LEU A 27 16.98 -12.44 27.65
C LEU A 27 17.21 -11.64 26.38
N VAL A 28 16.84 -12.22 25.24
CA VAL A 28 16.78 -11.53 23.94
C VAL A 28 15.35 -11.67 23.41
N SER A 29 14.67 -10.56 23.21
CA SER A 29 13.29 -10.47 22.74
C SER A 29 13.09 -9.22 21.87
N HIS A 30 12.16 -9.28 20.92
CA HIS A 30 11.72 -8.14 20.10
C HIS A 30 10.44 -7.47 20.63
N SER A 31 9.76 -8.09 21.61
CA SER A 31 8.57 -7.51 22.22
C SER A 31 8.95 -6.47 23.27
N GLN A 32 8.60 -5.21 23.02
CA GLN A 32 8.85 -4.09 23.93
C GLN A 32 8.12 -4.27 25.26
N ASP A 33 6.86 -4.75 25.21
CA ASP A 33 6.02 -4.95 26.38
C ASP A 33 6.56 -6.07 27.27
N PHE A 34 7.02 -7.17 26.67
CA PHE A 34 7.64 -8.30 27.38
C PHE A 34 8.95 -7.87 28.08
N LEU A 35 9.82 -7.14 27.35
CA LEU A 35 11.06 -6.61 27.91
C LEU A 35 10.78 -5.60 29.03
N ASN A 36 9.72 -4.80 28.89
CA ASN A 36 9.29 -3.84 29.90
C ASN A 36 8.79 -4.51 31.17
N ALA A 37 8.07 -5.63 31.04
CA ALA A 37 7.50 -6.37 32.16
C ALA A 37 8.55 -7.20 32.92
N VAL A 38 9.49 -7.83 32.19
CA VAL A 38 10.40 -8.83 32.76
C VAL A 38 11.78 -8.27 33.09
N CYS A 39 12.33 -7.38 32.27
CA CYS A 39 13.73 -6.97 32.38
C CYS A 39 13.91 -5.72 33.26
N THR A 40 14.90 -5.78 34.15
CA THR A 40 15.28 -4.66 35.03
C THR A 40 16.46 -3.85 34.48
N HIS A 41 17.17 -4.38 33.49
CA HIS A 41 18.32 -3.76 32.84
C HIS A 41 18.32 -4.10 31.36
N THR A 42 18.78 -3.16 30.53
CA THR A 42 18.89 -3.34 29.07
C THR A 42 20.35 -3.26 28.65
N LEU A 43 20.84 -4.31 27.97
CA LEU A 43 22.14 -4.33 27.32
C LEU A 43 21.98 -3.85 25.87
N TRP A 44 22.55 -2.70 25.56
CA TRP A 44 22.51 -2.13 24.21
C TRP A 44 23.85 -2.30 23.52
N LEU A 45 23.85 -3.05 22.42
CA LEU A 45 25.01 -3.21 21.55
C LEU A 45 24.91 -2.22 20.39
N SER A 46 25.79 -1.21 20.37
CA SER A 46 25.84 -0.22 19.28
C SER A 46 27.29 0.09 18.91
N GLY A 47 27.61 0.09 17.62
CA GLY A 47 28.97 0.41 17.14
C GLY A 47 30.08 -0.49 17.70
N ARG A 48 29.80 -1.78 17.95
CA ARG A 48 30.68 -2.77 18.61
C ARG A 48 30.97 -2.50 20.09
N LEU A 49 30.25 -1.57 20.73
CA LEU A 49 30.31 -1.31 22.16
C LEU A 49 29.03 -1.80 22.84
N LEU A 50 29.18 -2.54 23.92
CA LEU A 50 28.07 -3.02 24.75
C LEU A 50 27.92 -2.11 25.96
N ARG A 51 26.76 -1.46 26.10
CA ARG A 51 26.45 -0.56 27.20
C ARG A 51 25.29 -1.11 28.01
N LEU A 52 25.39 -1.03 29.33
CA LEU A 52 24.35 -1.48 30.24
C LEU A 52 23.56 -0.28 30.76
N TYR A 53 22.25 -0.30 30.56
CA TYR A 53 21.32 0.71 31.07
C TYR A 53 20.46 0.12 32.18
N GLY A 54 20.31 0.86 33.28
CA GLY A 54 19.49 0.47 34.42
C GLY A 54 18.05 0.93 34.27
N GLY A 55 17.10 0.02 34.46
CA GLY A 55 15.68 0.26 34.26
C GLY A 55 15.09 -0.68 33.21
N ASN A 56 13.75 -0.69 33.16
CA ASN A 56 13.01 -1.37 32.12
C ASN A 56 13.27 -0.72 30.75
N TYR A 57 12.81 -1.38 29.69
CA TYR A 57 13.07 -0.97 28.32
C TYR A 57 12.58 0.46 28.01
N ALA A 58 11.45 0.89 28.55
CA ALA A 58 10.89 2.24 28.40
C ALA A 58 11.82 3.30 29.01
N LYS A 59 12.38 3.04 30.19
CA LYS A 59 13.36 3.94 30.82
C LYS A 59 14.67 3.97 30.06
N PHE A 60 15.09 2.85 29.48
CA PHE A 60 16.24 2.80 28.56
C PHE A 60 16.02 3.74 27.36
N VAL A 61 14.87 3.64 26.68
CA VAL A 61 14.55 4.50 25.54
C VAL A 61 14.58 5.98 25.92
N GLN A 62 13.95 6.35 27.04
CA GLN A 62 13.97 7.73 27.55
C GLN A 62 15.40 8.22 27.84
N THR A 63 16.23 7.37 28.45
CA THR A 63 17.62 7.73 28.80
C THR A 63 18.46 7.93 27.53
N VAL A 64 18.30 7.08 26.52
CA VAL A 64 18.99 7.22 25.24
C VAL A 64 18.55 8.49 24.52
N GLU A 65 17.24 8.78 24.50
CA GLU A 65 16.72 10.02 23.91
C GLU A 65 17.25 11.28 24.61
N GLU A 66 17.35 11.26 25.94
CA GLU A 66 17.93 12.35 26.71
C GLU A 66 19.43 12.54 26.43
N GLU A 67 20.19 11.44 26.37
CA GLU A 67 21.62 11.45 26.02
C GLU A 67 21.84 12.00 24.60
N GLU A 68 21.05 11.56 23.63
CA GLU A 68 21.08 12.03 22.25
C GLU A 68 20.73 13.53 22.16
N ARG A 69 19.71 13.97 22.89
CA ARG A 69 19.29 15.39 22.94
C ARG A 69 20.35 16.27 23.59
N LEU A 70 21.04 15.77 24.61
CA LEU A 70 22.17 16.46 25.24
C LEU A 70 23.36 16.54 24.29
N GLN A 71 23.70 15.45 23.60
CA GLN A 71 24.78 15.43 22.60
C GLN A 71 24.49 16.41 21.46
N LEU A 72 23.26 16.46 20.96
CA LEU A 72 22.84 17.40 19.92
C LEU A 72 23.00 18.86 20.39
N LYS A 73 22.60 19.19 21.62
CA LYS A 73 22.80 20.54 22.18
C LYS A 73 24.27 20.91 22.33
N VAL A 74 25.13 19.96 22.73
CA VAL A 74 26.58 20.18 22.83
C VAL A 74 27.16 20.44 21.44
N TYR A 75 26.76 19.65 20.45
CA TYR A 75 27.16 19.81 19.06
C TYR A 75 26.73 21.18 18.49
N GLU A 76 25.45 21.56 18.65
CA GLU A 76 24.92 22.86 18.22
C GLU A 76 25.67 24.03 18.88
N LYS A 77 25.98 23.92 20.18
CA LYS A 77 26.74 24.93 20.91
C LYS A 77 28.18 25.04 20.40
N GLN A 78 28.85 23.91 20.17
CA GLN A 78 30.20 23.90 19.58
C GLN A 78 30.19 24.52 18.19
N GLN A 79 29.21 24.20 17.34
CA GLN A 79 29.09 24.75 16.01
C GLN A 79 28.85 26.27 16.05
N ALA A 80 27.96 26.75 16.93
CA ALA A 80 27.71 28.18 17.10
C ALA A 80 28.95 28.95 17.63
N ASP A 81 29.77 28.33 18.48
CA ASP A 81 31.01 28.91 18.96
C ASP A 81 32.08 28.95 17.86
N ILE A 82 32.18 27.89 17.03
CA ILE A 82 33.01 27.83 15.81
C ILE A 82 32.60 28.95 14.85
N ASP A 83 31.31 29.11 14.57
CA ASP A 83 30.78 30.13 13.66
C ASP A 83 31.13 31.54 14.16
N LYS A 84 30.89 31.84 15.45
CA LYS A 84 31.25 33.13 16.06
C LYS A 84 32.75 33.42 16.02
N LEU A 85 33.59 32.42 16.27
CA LEU A 85 35.04 32.54 16.21
C LEU A 85 35.52 32.75 14.77
N SER A 86 34.91 32.06 13.80
CA SER A 86 35.20 32.23 12.37
C SER A 86 34.83 33.64 11.89
N ASP A 87 33.67 34.15 12.30
CA ASP A 87 33.21 35.50 11.99
C ASP A 87 34.08 36.57 12.62
N PHE A 88 34.48 36.37 13.88
CA PHE A 88 35.42 37.26 14.56
C PHE A 88 36.78 37.30 13.86
N VAL A 89 37.31 36.15 13.44
CA VAL A 89 38.57 36.06 12.67
C VAL A 89 38.41 36.75 11.31
N ARG A 90 37.29 36.55 10.62
CA ARG A 90 36.99 37.18 9.31
C ARG A 90 36.94 38.71 9.41
N VAL A 91 36.16 39.25 10.35
CA VAL A 91 35.98 40.70 10.54
C VAL A 91 37.29 41.39 10.97
N ASN A 92 38.04 40.80 11.91
CA ASN A 92 39.30 41.41 12.35
C ASN A 92 40.44 41.30 11.33
N LYS A 93 40.41 40.28 10.46
CA LYS A 93 41.31 40.18 9.32
C LYS A 93 41.01 41.24 8.25
N ALA A 94 39.74 41.58 8.03
CA ALA A 94 39.33 42.66 7.14
C ALA A 94 39.71 44.06 7.69
N ASN A 95 39.66 44.24 9.02
CA ASN A 95 39.97 45.52 9.68
C ASN A 95 41.47 45.72 10.01
N GLY A 96 42.37 44.87 9.50
CA GLY A 96 43.83 45.06 9.63
C GLY A 96 44.44 44.72 11.00
N VAL A 97 43.68 44.17 11.95
CA VAL A 97 44.16 43.84 13.32
C VAL A 97 44.66 42.38 13.38
N ALA A 98 45.88 42.16 12.85
CA ALA A 98 46.40 40.82 12.58
C ALA A 98 46.79 39.99 13.82
N SER A 99 47.21 40.61 14.93
CA SER A 99 47.73 39.85 16.09
C SER A 99 46.63 39.16 16.90
N SER A 100 45.47 39.82 17.08
CA SER A 100 44.31 39.27 17.80
C SER A 100 43.63 38.13 17.02
N ALA A 101 43.55 38.24 15.69
CA ALA A 101 43.00 37.22 14.81
C ALA A 101 43.87 35.94 14.77
N LYS A 102 45.20 36.06 14.83
CA LYS A 102 46.13 34.92 14.77
C LYS A 102 46.04 34.01 16.00
N SER A 103 45.80 34.58 17.18
CA SER A 103 45.60 33.82 18.43
C SER A 103 44.29 33.02 18.40
N LYS A 104 43.18 33.66 18.03
CA LYS A 104 41.86 33.00 17.96
C LYS A 104 41.74 32.00 16.80
N LYS A 105 42.48 32.20 15.70
CA LYS A 105 42.58 31.21 14.62
C LYS A 105 43.16 29.87 15.11
N LYS A 106 44.17 29.91 15.99
CA LYS A 106 44.75 28.69 16.57
C LYS A 106 43.80 27.98 17.55
N VAL A 107 42.89 28.73 18.17
CA VAL A 107 41.81 28.18 19.01
C VAL A 107 40.71 27.56 18.14
N LEU A 108 40.36 28.19 17.02
CA LEU A 108 39.44 27.64 16.02
C LEU A 108 39.94 26.31 15.46
N GLU A 109 41.21 26.24 15.01
CA GLU A 109 41.82 25.00 14.51
C GLU A 109 41.80 23.86 15.55
N LYS A 110 41.95 24.19 16.85
CA LYS A 110 41.85 23.21 17.94
C LYS A 110 40.41 22.76 18.22
N LEU A 111 39.44 23.64 18.07
CA LEU A 111 38.02 23.33 18.23
C LEU A 111 37.49 22.49 17.05
N GLU A 112 37.96 22.75 15.84
CA GLU A 112 37.64 21.99 14.64
C GLU A 112 38.24 20.58 14.67
N THR A 113 39.47 20.41 15.19
CA THR A 113 40.11 19.08 15.32
C THR A 113 39.57 18.23 16.47
N GLY A 114 38.93 18.85 17.47
CA GLY A 114 38.26 18.17 18.58
C GLY A 114 36.73 18.17 18.48
N ALA A 115 36.19 18.48 17.29
CA ALA A 115 34.77 18.60 17.08
C ALA A 115 34.06 17.28 17.44
N VAL A 116 33.00 17.40 18.24
CA VAL A 116 32.11 16.27 18.50
C VAL A 116 31.51 15.87 17.16
N GLU A 117 31.64 14.61 16.77
CA GLU A 117 31.00 14.10 15.55
C GLU A 117 29.51 14.42 15.63
N LYS A 118 28.95 14.95 14.53
CA LYS A 118 27.51 15.14 14.41
C LYS A 118 26.87 13.80 14.75
N PRO A 119 26.02 13.71 15.80
CA PRO A 119 25.33 12.46 16.08
C PRO A 119 24.66 12.02 14.78
N LYS A 120 24.81 10.75 14.39
CA LYS A 120 24.18 10.20 13.19
C LYS A 120 22.69 10.46 13.28
N LEU A 121 22.26 11.59 12.74
CA LEU A 121 20.87 11.96 12.65
C LEU A 121 20.26 10.93 11.71
N ARG A 122 19.20 10.27 12.20
CA ARG A 122 18.30 9.48 11.37
C ARG A 122 17.98 10.30 10.12
N GLU A 123 17.97 9.66 8.96
CA GLU A 123 17.60 10.31 7.71
C GLU A 123 16.28 11.07 7.87
N PRO A 124 16.15 12.27 7.26
CA PRO A 124 14.96 13.09 7.41
C PRO A 124 13.73 12.33 6.93
N SER A 125 12.75 12.23 7.82
CA SER A 125 11.51 11.48 7.63
C SER A 125 10.40 12.35 7.05
N LEU A 126 9.48 11.69 6.34
CA LEU A 126 8.29 12.28 5.74
C LEU A 126 7.23 12.52 6.82
N THR A 127 7.19 13.72 7.40
CA THR A 127 6.12 14.12 8.33
C THR A 127 5.50 15.43 7.87
N PHE A 128 4.18 15.46 7.77
CA PHE A 128 3.43 16.71 7.67
C PHE A 128 2.08 16.57 8.36
N SER A 129 1.55 17.69 8.83
CA SER A 129 0.25 17.79 9.49
C SER A 129 -0.64 18.70 8.68
N PHE A 130 -1.94 18.41 8.67
CA PHE A 130 -2.90 19.36 8.13
C PHE A 130 -2.99 20.62 9.00
N PRO A 131 -3.34 21.77 8.39
CA PRO A 131 -3.83 22.91 9.14
C PRO A 131 -5.03 22.50 10.03
N GLU A 132 -5.16 23.12 11.20
CA GLU A 132 -6.32 22.86 12.05
C GLU A 132 -7.60 23.36 11.37
N CYS A 133 -8.53 22.45 11.11
CA CYS A 133 -9.78 22.80 10.47
C CYS A 133 -10.82 23.31 11.50
N SER A 134 -11.65 24.26 11.09
CA SER A 134 -12.77 24.72 11.92
C SER A 134 -13.88 23.65 11.92
N ARG A 135 -14.28 23.20 13.11
CA ARG A 135 -15.40 22.26 13.25
C ARG A 135 -16.71 22.91 12.79
N LEU A 136 -17.40 22.27 11.85
CA LEU A 136 -18.72 22.70 11.38
C LEU A 136 -19.82 21.98 12.17
N ALA A 137 -21.00 22.60 12.25
CA ALA A 137 -22.17 21.95 12.82
C ALA A 137 -22.69 20.88 11.84
N PRO A 138 -22.97 19.64 12.31
CA PRO A 138 -23.58 18.61 11.48
C PRO A 138 -25.03 18.96 11.09
N PRO A 139 -25.55 18.48 9.95
CA PRO A 139 -24.85 17.70 8.91
C PRO A 139 -24.09 18.59 7.91
N VAL A 140 -22.88 18.19 7.53
CA VAL A 140 -22.00 18.95 6.61
C VAL A 140 -22.46 18.80 5.16
N LEU A 141 -22.87 17.58 4.79
CA LEU A 141 -23.38 17.18 3.48
C LEU A 141 -24.56 16.21 3.65
N PRO A 142 -25.79 16.73 3.88
CA PRO A 142 -27.00 15.91 3.85
C PRO A 142 -27.41 15.54 2.41
N PHE A 143 -27.81 14.28 2.24
CA PHE A 143 -28.52 13.75 1.09
C PHE A 143 -29.98 13.53 1.49
N ASP A 144 -30.88 14.31 0.89
CA ASP A 144 -32.32 14.24 1.13
C ASP A 144 -33.01 13.67 -0.13
N ASP A 145 -33.51 12.44 -0.05
CA ASP A 145 -34.25 11.71 -1.11
C ASP A 145 -33.56 11.77 -2.50
N VAL A 146 -32.25 11.57 -2.54
CA VAL A 146 -31.47 11.77 -3.76
C VAL A 146 -31.61 10.59 -4.71
N SER A 147 -32.16 10.86 -5.90
CA SER A 147 -32.19 9.91 -7.03
C SER A 147 -31.37 10.46 -8.20
N PHE A 148 -30.68 9.57 -8.92
CA PHE A 148 -29.85 9.97 -10.06
C PHE A 148 -29.87 8.91 -11.16
N ALA A 149 -29.99 9.37 -12.40
CA ALA A 149 -29.85 8.56 -13.61
C ALA A 149 -29.00 9.32 -14.64
N TYR A 150 -28.15 8.61 -15.39
CA TYR A 150 -27.55 9.20 -16.57
C TYR A 150 -28.62 9.35 -17.68
N PRO A 151 -28.50 10.35 -18.58
CA PRO A 151 -29.47 10.53 -19.65
C PRO A 151 -29.62 9.26 -20.50
N GLY A 152 -30.84 8.71 -20.54
CA GLY A 152 -31.16 7.50 -21.30
C GLY A 152 -30.72 6.17 -20.65
N SER A 153 -30.30 6.17 -19.39
CA SER A 153 -30.02 4.96 -18.61
C SER A 153 -31.10 4.68 -17.57
N GLU A 154 -31.12 3.46 -17.03
CA GLU A 154 -31.85 3.15 -15.81
C GLU A 154 -31.34 3.99 -14.63
N PRO A 155 -32.18 4.23 -13.59
CA PRO A 155 -31.78 4.94 -12.39
C PRO A 155 -30.63 4.20 -11.70
N LEU A 156 -29.57 4.94 -11.38
CA LEU A 156 -28.42 4.43 -10.66
C LEU A 156 -28.68 4.41 -9.16
N TYR A 157 -29.43 5.39 -8.67
CA TYR A 157 -29.81 5.57 -7.28
C TYR A 157 -31.29 5.90 -7.15
N GLU A 158 -31.92 5.36 -6.11
CA GLU A 158 -33.31 5.63 -5.76
C GLU A 158 -33.38 6.07 -4.29
N ALA A 159 -33.82 7.32 -4.06
CA ALA A 159 -34.12 7.87 -2.74
C ALA A 159 -33.02 7.69 -1.67
N LEU A 160 -31.77 8.04 -2.00
CA LEU A 160 -30.66 8.01 -1.04
C LEU A 160 -30.87 9.03 0.07
N ASN A 161 -30.84 8.56 1.31
CA ASN A 161 -31.01 9.35 2.52
C ASN A 161 -29.87 9.07 3.52
N PHE A 162 -28.90 9.98 3.60
CA PHE A 162 -27.81 9.90 4.58
C PHE A 162 -27.17 11.26 4.81
N GLY A 163 -26.52 11.43 5.96
CA GLY A 163 -25.77 12.64 6.30
C GLY A 163 -24.29 12.32 6.46
N VAL A 164 -23.43 13.23 6.00
CA VAL A 164 -22.01 13.21 6.33
C VAL A 164 -21.71 14.30 7.36
N ASP A 165 -21.16 13.88 8.49
CA ASP A 165 -20.83 14.76 9.62
C ASP A 165 -19.35 15.16 9.61
N CYS A 166 -19.02 16.15 10.46
CA CYS A 166 -17.63 16.49 10.75
C CYS A 166 -16.93 15.33 11.46
N ASP A 167 -15.67 15.13 11.14
CA ASP A 167 -14.76 14.12 11.72
C ASP A 167 -15.08 12.66 11.27
N SER A 168 -16.14 12.43 10.49
CA SER A 168 -16.46 11.08 9.97
C SER A 168 -15.38 10.55 9.01
N ARG A 169 -15.11 9.25 9.10
CA ARG A 169 -14.24 8.50 8.21
C ARG A 169 -15.05 7.45 7.48
N ILE A 170 -15.54 7.81 6.30
CA ILE A 170 -16.51 7.02 5.54
C ILE A 170 -15.79 6.34 4.38
N ALA A 171 -15.91 5.03 4.30
CA ALA A 171 -15.54 4.27 3.12
C ALA A 171 -16.77 3.96 2.26
N LEU A 172 -16.66 4.19 0.96
CA LEU A 172 -17.67 3.81 -0.03
C LEU A 172 -17.32 2.43 -0.60
N VAL A 173 -18.12 1.42 -0.25
CA VAL A 173 -17.91 0.03 -0.71
C VAL A 173 -19.08 -0.42 -1.55
N GLY A 174 -18.81 -1.19 -2.60
CA GLY A 174 -19.87 -1.77 -3.44
C GLY A 174 -19.31 -2.37 -4.72
N PRO A 175 -20.14 -3.15 -5.45
CA PRO A 175 -19.74 -3.76 -6.73
C PRO A 175 -19.24 -2.73 -7.74
N ASN A 176 -18.46 -3.17 -8.73
CA ASN A 176 -18.10 -2.29 -9.83
C ASN A 176 -19.33 -1.89 -10.65
N GLY A 177 -19.41 -0.60 -11.01
CA GLY A 177 -20.56 -0.05 -11.72
C GLY A 177 -21.76 0.35 -10.86
N CYS A 178 -21.73 0.14 -9.52
CA CYS A 178 -22.81 0.62 -8.64
C CYS A 178 -22.83 2.14 -8.42
N GLY A 179 -21.90 2.87 -9.04
CA GLY A 179 -21.89 4.32 -9.05
C GLY A 179 -20.98 5.01 -8.05
N LYS A 180 -20.14 4.31 -7.27
CA LYS A 180 -19.25 4.91 -6.24
C LYS A 180 -18.66 6.30 -6.64
N SER A 181 -17.97 6.38 -7.78
CA SER A 181 -17.40 7.65 -8.29
C SER A 181 -18.46 8.68 -8.69
N THR A 182 -19.62 8.26 -9.18
CA THR A 182 -20.79 9.13 -9.43
C THR A 182 -21.29 9.76 -8.13
N LEU A 183 -21.32 9.00 -7.03
CA LEU A 183 -21.70 9.55 -5.73
C LEU A 183 -20.72 10.64 -5.26
N LEU A 184 -19.40 10.45 -5.43
CA LEU A 184 -18.42 11.49 -5.15
C LEU A 184 -18.63 12.74 -6.01
N LYS A 185 -19.03 12.60 -7.27
CA LYS A 185 -19.36 13.73 -8.16
C LYS A 185 -20.62 14.49 -7.73
N LEU A 186 -21.61 13.78 -7.17
CA LEU A 186 -22.77 14.40 -6.55
C LEU A 186 -22.37 15.17 -5.27
N MET A 187 -21.47 14.61 -4.46
CA MET A 187 -20.89 15.28 -3.28
C MET A 187 -20.04 16.50 -3.67
N SER A 188 -19.24 16.40 -4.75
CA SER A 188 -18.41 17.49 -5.25
C SER A 188 -19.25 18.57 -5.95
N GLY A 189 -20.48 18.27 -6.34
CA GLY A 189 -21.39 19.19 -7.04
C GLY A 189 -21.10 19.31 -8.53
N GLU A 190 -20.24 18.46 -9.09
CA GLU A 190 -20.03 18.33 -10.54
C GLU A 190 -21.27 17.79 -11.24
N LEU A 191 -22.00 16.90 -10.56
CA LEU A 191 -23.29 16.38 -11.01
C LEU A 191 -24.40 16.93 -10.11
N SER A 192 -25.54 17.21 -10.73
CA SER A 192 -26.78 17.54 -10.01
C SER A 192 -27.66 16.31 -9.91
N PRO A 193 -28.32 16.07 -8.77
CA PRO A 193 -29.26 14.97 -8.63
C PRO A 193 -30.46 15.17 -9.57
N THR A 194 -31.06 14.07 -10.02
CA THR A 194 -32.27 14.11 -10.86
C THR A 194 -33.49 14.44 -10.01
N GLU A 195 -33.55 13.87 -8.80
CA GLU A 195 -34.55 14.16 -7.77
C GLU A 195 -33.86 14.27 -6.40
N GLY A 196 -34.50 14.95 -5.44
CA GLY A 196 -33.94 15.21 -4.12
C GLY A 196 -32.96 16.39 -4.08
N SER A 197 -32.21 16.51 -2.98
CA SER A 197 -31.21 17.58 -2.83
C SER A 197 -29.96 17.15 -2.08
N VAL A 198 -28.81 17.62 -2.57
CA VAL A 198 -27.53 17.55 -1.87
C VAL A 198 -27.15 18.96 -1.47
N LYS A 199 -27.21 19.28 -0.17
CA LYS A 199 -26.87 20.62 0.34
C LYS A 199 -25.48 20.60 0.95
N LYS A 200 -24.71 21.65 0.70
CA LYS A 200 -23.39 21.85 1.32
C LYS A 200 -23.50 22.90 2.40
N HIS A 201 -22.88 22.65 3.55
CA HIS A 201 -22.72 23.69 4.57
C HIS A 201 -21.94 24.90 3.99
N GLN A 202 -22.31 26.13 4.35
CA GLN A 202 -21.77 27.36 3.73
C GLN A 202 -20.25 27.53 3.88
N HIS A 203 -19.68 26.97 4.95
CA HIS A 203 -18.25 27.00 5.24
C HIS A 203 -17.55 25.66 4.90
N CYS A 204 -18.21 24.78 4.16
CA CYS A 204 -17.61 23.53 3.69
C CYS A 204 -16.62 23.81 2.54
N SER A 205 -15.40 23.30 2.69
CA SER A 205 -14.31 23.32 1.72
C SER A 205 -13.98 21.88 1.38
N LEU A 206 -14.10 21.55 0.09
CA LEU A 206 -13.91 20.19 -0.42
C LEU A 206 -12.53 20.07 -1.07
N GLY A 207 -11.76 19.06 -0.63
CA GLY A 207 -10.58 18.58 -1.33
C GLY A 207 -10.95 17.34 -2.12
N LEU A 208 -10.53 17.26 -3.37
CA LEU A 208 -10.92 16.21 -4.30
C LEU A 208 -9.69 15.53 -4.89
N TYR A 209 -9.62 14.21 -4.75
CA TYR A 209 -8.63 13.37 -5.40
C TYR A 209 -9.35 12.34 -6.27
N HIS A 210 -9.03 12.33 -7.56
CA HIS A 210 -9.59 11.44 -8.56
C HIS A 210 -8.48 10.74 -9.35
N GLN A 211 -8.83 9.67 -10.05
CA GLN A 211 -7.91 8.91 -10.91
C GLN A 211 -7.20 9.78 -11.98
N HIS A 212 -7.81 10.90 -12.37
CA HIS A 212 -7.28 11.89 -13.31
C HIS A 212 -6.68 13.14 -12.64
N SER A 213 -6.54 13.18 -11.32
CA SER A 213 -6.02 14.37 -10.64
C SER A 213 -4.58 14.71 -11.01
N THR A 214 -3.81 13.75 -11.51
CA THR A 214 -2.47 14.02 -12.06
C THR A 214 -2.50 14.79 -13.38
N ASP A 215 -3.63 14.82 -14.09
CA ASP A 215 -3.77 15.53 -15.37
C ASP A 215 -3.80 17.06 -15.18
N VAL A 216 -4.03 17.51 -13.95
CA VAL A 216 -3.90 18.93 -13.55
C VAL A 216 -2.42 19.37 -13.51
N LEU A 217 -1.48 18.43 -13.47
CA LEU A 217 -0.05 18.72 -13.39
C LEU A 217 0.50 19.13 -14.76
N ASP A 218 1.28 20.21 -14.77
CA ASP A 218 2.01 20.68 -15.94
C ASP A 218 3.30 19.85 -16.11
N LEU A 219 3.24 18.79 -16.93
CA LEU A 219 4.30 17.78 -17.05
C LEU A 219 5.65 18.35 -17.48
N ASP A 220 5.67 19.50 -18.17
CA ASP A 220 6.89 20.15 -18.63
C ASP A 220 7.55 21.01 -17.54
N MET A 221 6.83 21.31 -16.44
CA MET A 221 7.33 22.07 -15.31
C MET A 221 7.89 21.17 -14.21
N ALA A 222 8.85 21.70 -13.46
CA ALA A 222 9.33 21.06 -12.23
C ALA A 222 8.35 21.30 -11.04
N PRO A 223 8.30 20.40 -10.04
CA PRO A 223 7.35 20.49 -8.91
C PRO A 223 7.39 21.82 -8.16
N LEU A 224 8.59 22.33 -7.87
CA LEU A 224 8.78 23.55 -7.08
C LEU A 224 8.25 24.81 -7.81
N PRO A 225 8.65 25.09 -9.07
CA PRO A 225 8.04 26.15 -9.88
C PRO A 225 6.53 25.98 -10.06
N PHE A 226 6.04 24.75 -10.24
CA PHE A 226 4.61 24.48 -10.42
C PHE A 226 3.80 24.83 -9.18
N LEU A 227 4.20 24.38 -7.98
CA LEU A 227 3.50 24.73 -6.74
C LEU A 227 3.48 26.24 -6.49
N ARG A 228 4.57 26.95 -6.80
CA ARG A 228 4.62 28.42 -6.69
C ARG A 228 3.74 29.14 -7.71
N LYS A 229 3.48 28.53 -8.87
CA LYS A 229 2.55 29.05 -9.88
C LYS A 229 1.10 28.86 -9.44
N VAL A 230 0.78 27.70 -8.86
CA VAL A 230 -0.56 27.37 -8.34
C VAL A 230 -0.88 28.15 -7.07
N PHE A 231 0.11 28.29 -6.18
CA PHE A 231 0.02 29.04 -4.92
C PHE A 231 0.98 30.23 -4.97
N PRO A 232 0.60 31.31 -5.67
CA PRO A 232 1.46 32.48 -5.80
C PRO A 232 1.71 33.13 -4.44
N PRO A 233 2.78 33.95 -4.30
CA PRO A 233 3.14 34.61 -3.04
C PRO A 233 2.05 35.53 -2.45
N SER A 234 1.03 35.87 -3.24
CA SER A 234 -0.17 36.58 -2.78
C SER A 234 -1.08 35.71 -1.91
N VAL A 235 -1.04 34.39 -2.07
CA VAL A 235 -1.84 33.40 -1.35
C VAL A 235 -1.02 32.73 -0.24
N VAL A 236 0.24 32.39 -0.52
CA VAL A 236 1.13 31.71 0.44
C VAL A 236 2.49 32.43 0.48
N LYS A 237 2.76 33.18 1.55
CA LYS A 237 4.03 33.92 1.73
C LYS A 237 5.09 33.06 2.44
N HIS A 238 5.79 32.24 1.68
CA HIS A 238 6.91 31.44 2.18
C HIS A 238 8.16 31.57 1.34
N THR A 239 9.33 31.37 1.96
CA THR A 239 10.65 31.40 1.31
C THR A 239 10.84 30.18 0.41
N GLU A 240 11.78 30.24 -0.53
CA GLU A 240 12.10 29.08 -1.37
C GLU A 240 12.62 27.89 -0.55
N GLU A 241 13.38 28.17 0.50
CA GLU A 241 13.86 27.15 1.47
C GLU A 241 12.69 26.44 2.15
N TRP A 242 11.63 27.17 2.51
CA TRP A 242 10.43 26.58 3.06
C TRP A 242 9.73 25.69 2.04
N TRP A 243 9.60 26.10 0.78
CA TRP A 243 8.99 25.27 -0.27
C TRP A 243 9.79 24.00 -0.58
N ARG A 244 11.13 24.09 -0.53
CA ARG A 244 12.01 22.91 -0.65
C ARG A 244 11.84 21.97 0.54
N GLY A 245 11.72 22.52 1.74
CA GLY A 245 11.40 21.76 2.96
C GLY A 245 10.03 21.11 2.88
N TYR A 246 9.01 21.82 2.39
CA TYR A 246 7.66 21.32 2.19
C TYR A 246 7.64 20.17 1.19
N LEU A 247 8.23 20.32 -0.01
CA LEU A 247 8.31 19.20 -0.95
C LEU A 247 9.13 18.02 -0.40
N ALA A 248 10.16 18.29 0.42
CA ALA A 248 10.88 17.22 1.10
C ALA A 248 9.98 16.42 2.07
N THR A 249 8.97 17.01 2.71
CA THR A 249 8.03 16.26 3.57
C THR A 249 7.12 15.30 2.79
N PHE A 250 6.97 15.50 1.47
CA PHE A 250 6.27 14.59 0.55
C PHE A 250 7.23 13.62 -0.17
N GLY A 251 8.51 13.66 0.17
CA GLY A 251 9.51 12.70 -0.29
C GLY A 251 10.12 13.02 -1.64
N PHE A 252 10.18 14.30 -1.99
CA PHE A 252 10.91 14.76 -3.17
C PHE A 252 12.34 15.16 -2.81
N SER A 253 13.32 14.51 -3.44
CA SER A 253 14.72 14.88 -3.32
C SER A 253 15.01 16.24 -3.98
N PRO A 254 16.12 16.94 -3.63
CA PRO A 254 16.48 18.21 -4.25
C PRO A 254 16.60 18.15 -5.78
N GLU A 255 17.01 16.99 -6.32
CA GLU A 255 17.07 16.75 -7.77
C GLU A 255 15.65 16.62 -8.35
N GLN A 256 14.78 15.84 -7.70
CA GLN A 256 13.39 15.61 -8.14
C GLN A 256 12.54 16.88 -8.09
N GLN A 257 12.85 17.80 -7.18
CA GLN A 257 12.17 19.10 -7.09
C GLN A 257 12.47 20.02 -8.29
N GLN A 258 13.53 19.71 -9.05
CA GLN A 258 14.01 20.49 -10.19
C GLN A 258 13.85 19.77 -11.53
N SER A 259 13.58 18.47 -11.55
CA SER A 259 13.29 17.73 -12.76
C SER A 259 11.84 17.95 -13.23
N PRO A 260 11.57 17.91 -14.55
CA PRO A 260 10.20 17.99 -15.07
C PRO A 260 9.31 16.89 -14.50
N MET A 261 8.06 17.23 -14.15
CA MET A 261 7.10 16.27 -13.60
C MET A 261 6.78 15.11 -14.56
N GLY A 262 6.99 15.30 -15.86
CA GLY A 262 6.93 14.26 -16.89
C GLY A 262 7.92 13.10 -16.67
N MET A 263 9.02 13.33 -15.95
CA MET A 263 9.99 12.28 -15.60
C MET A 263 9.67 11.55 -14.29
N LEU A 264 8.72 12.07 -13.50
CA LEU A 264 8.32 11.46 -12.23
C LEU A 264 7.39 10.27 -12.46
N SER A 265 7.47 9.28 -11.57
CA SER A 265 6.56 8.14 -11.56
C SER A 265 5.12 8.59 -11.24
N HIS A 266 4.13 7.77 -11.59
CA HIS A 266 2.73 8.10 -11.30
C HIS A 266 2.48 8.33 -9.80
N GLY A 267 3.01 7.45 -8.93
CA GLY A 267 2.90 7.64 -7.47
C GLY A 267 3.59 8.90 -6.97
N GLN A 268 4.73 9.30 -7.55
CA GLN A 268 5.36 10.58 -7.24
C GLN A 268 4.48 11.75 -7.68
N ARG A 269 3.86 11.71 -8.87
CA ARG A 269 2.91 12.73 -9.31
C ARG A 269 1.70 12.83 -8.37
N SER A 270 1.17 11.70 -7.92
CA SER A 270 0.09 11.66 -6.91
C SER A 270 0.49 12.36 -5.61
N ARG A 271 1.73 12.18 -5.13
CA ARG A 271 2.23 12.89 -3.93
C ARG A 271 2.26 14.41 -4.12
N ILE A 272 2.49 14.92 -5.34
CA ILE A 272 2.39 16.36 -5.64
C ILE A 272 0.95 16.84 -5.51
N VAL A 273 -0.02 16.07 -6.02
CA VAL A 273 -1.45 16.39 -5.87
C VAL A 273 -1.83 16.44 -4.39
N PHE A 274 -1.40 15.46 -3.60
CA PHE A 274 -1.62 15.50 -2.15
C PHE A 274 -0.92 16.69 -1.48
N ALA A 275 0.27 17.09 -1.97
CA ALA A 275 0.93 18.31 -1.52
C ALA A 275 0.12 19.57 -1.84
N MET A 276 -0.62 19.60 -2.95
CA MET A 276 -1.56 20.69 -3.26
C MET A 276 -2.81 20.65 -2.39
N LEU A 277 -3.34 19.45 -2.09
CA LEU A 277 -4.51 19.28 -1.22
C LEU A 277 -4.19 19.70 0.22
N ALA A 278 -3.01 19.36 0.72
CA ALA A 278 -2.57 19.72 2.06
C ALA A 278 -2.28 21.21 2.25
N MET A 279 -2.08 21.97 1.16
CA MET A 279 -1.88 23.41 1.20
C MET A 279 -3.16 24.21 1.46
N LYS A 280 -4.33 23.59 1.29
CA LYS A 280 -5.63 24.24 1.46
C LYS A 280 -6.32 23.69 2.70
N ASP A 281 -7.07 24.57 3.37
CA ASP A 281 -7.92 24.19 4.48
C ASP A 281 -9.17 23.50 3.92
N HIS A 282 -9.12 22.17 3.83
CA HIS A 282 -10.26 21.34 3.47
C HIS A 282 -10.96 20.84 4.74
N THR A 283 -12.30 20.95 4.79
CA THR A 283 -13.13 20.33 5.83
C THR A 283 -13.50 18.90 5.48
N VAL A 284 -13.63 18.61 4.19
CA VAL A 284 -14.00 17.28 3.68
C VAL A 284 -13.03 16.89 2.55
N LEU A 285 -12.45 15.70 2.64
CA LEU A 285 -11.65 15.09 1.59
C LEU A 285 -12.45 13.99 0.91
N LEU A 286 -12.59 14.10 -0.40
CA LEU A 286 -13.22 13.11 -1.26
C LEU A 286 -12.11 12.42 -2.07
N LEU A 287 -11.88 11.14 -1.82
CA LEU A 287 -10.79 10.37 -2.42
C LEU A 287 -11.35 9.21 -3.24
N ASP A 288 -11.09 9.20 -4.54
CA ASP A 288 -11.46 8.10 -5.44
C ASP A 288 -10.23 7.23 -5.73
N GLU A 289 -10.21 6.01 -5.16
CA GLU A 289 -9.13 5.02 -5.26
C GLU A 289 -7.72 5.61 -5.05
N PRO A 290 -7.46 6.27 -3.89
CA PRO A 290 -6.22 7.01 -3.69
C PRO A 290 -4.99 6.11 -3.55
N THR A 291 -5.19 4.81 -3.30
CA THR A 291 -4.15 3.79 -3.18
C THR A 291 -3.71 3.22 -4.53
N ASN A 292 -4.48 3.45 -5.61
CA ASN A 292 -4.14 2.89 -6.91
C ASN A 292 -2.82 3.45 -7.44
N HIS A 293 -1.98 2.57 -7.99
CA HIS A 293 -0.67 2.88 -8.55
C HIS A 293 0.35 3.47 -7.55
N LEU A 294 0.03 3.47 -6.26
CA LEU A 294 0.96 3.80 -5.19
C LEU A 294 1.75 2.56 -4.77
N ASP A 295 3.05 2.72 -4.55
CA ASP A 295 3.83 1.65 -3.93
C ASP A 295 3.50 1.51 -2.44
N ALA A 296 3.94 0.40 -1.83
CA ALA A 296 3.66 0.11 -0.44
C ALA A 296 4.09 1.29 0.47
N GLN A 297 5.26 1.87 0.28
CA GLN A 297 5.72 2.99 1.12
C GLN A 297 4.80 4.21 0.97
N SER A 298 4.33 4.51 -0.24
CA SER A 298 3.38 5.59 -0.52
C SER A 298 2.01 5.34 0.12
N VAL A 299 1.54 4.09 0.13
CA VAL A 299 0.27 3.72 0.78
C VAL A 299 0.37 3.90 2.30
N ALA A 300 1.47 3.46 2.94
CA ALA A 300 1.68 3.69 4.37
C ALA A 300 1.77 5.18 4.71
N TRP A 301 2.39 5.96 3.84
CA TRP A 301 2.45 7.42 3.95
C TRP A 301 1.06 8.05 3.85
N LEU A 302 0.23 7.62 2.89
CA LEU A 302 -1.14 8.08 2.72
C LEU A 302 -2.02 7.72 3.93
N GLN A 303 -1.89 6.51 4.47
CA GLN A 303 -2.59 6.09 5.69
C GLN A 303 -2.22 7.01 6.86
N SER A 304 -0.93 7.23 7.10
CA SER A 304 -0.44 8.15 8.15
C SER A 304 -0.96 9.58 7.94
N TYR A 305 -1.03 10.04 6.69
CA TYR A 305 -1.57 11.34 6.32
C TYR A 305 -3.05 11.48 6.70
N LEU A 306 -3.88 10.48 6.37
CA LEU A 306 -5.32 10.54 6.64
C LEU A 306 -5.68 10.29 8.10
N GLU A 307 -4.88 9.51 8.83
CA GLU A 307 -4.99 9.38 10.29
C GLU A 307 -4.82 10.73 11.00
N GLY A 308 -3.91 11.58 10.52
CA GLY A 308 -3.64 12.91 11.09
C GLY A 308 -4.64 14.00 10.69
N PHE A 309 -5.52 13.76 9.71
CA PHE A 309 -6.50 14.75 9.28
C PHE A 309 -7.58 14.97 10.35
N LYS A 310 -7.96 16.21 10.66
CA LYS A 310 -9.06 16.45 11.63
C LYS A 310 -10.43 16.62 10.97
N GLY A 311 -10.50 16.80 9.65
CA GLY A 311 -11.77 16.91 8.92
C GLY A 311 -12.37 15.54 8.57
N THR A 312 -13.38 15.54 7.71
CA THR A 312 -14.07 14.34 7.23
C THR A 312 -13.35 13.72 6.04
N VAL A 313 -13.19 12.40 6.00
CA VAL A 313 -12.67 11.69 4.81
C VAL A 313 -13.78 10.80 4.27
N VAL A 314 -14.06 10.93 2.98
CA VAL A 314 -14.87 9.99 2.20
C VAL A 314 -13.97 9.37 1.15
N ALA A 315 -13.69 8.08 1.27
CA ALA A 315 -12.79 7.38 0.37
C ALA A 315 -13.49 6.21 -0.32
N ILE A 316 -13.29 6.08 -1.63
CA ILE A 316 -13.52 4.84 -2.37
C ILE A 316 -12.18 4.11 -2.37
N THR A 317 -12.16 2.90 -1.82
CA THR A 317 -10.96 2.07 -1.88
C THR A 317 -11.32 0.60 -1.79
N HIS A 318 -10.53 -0.21 -2.47
CA HIS A 318 -10.54 -1.66 -2.32
C HIS A 318 -9.45 -2.19 -1.36
N ASP A 319 -8.60 -1.31 -0.80
CA ASP A 319 -7.55 -1.68 0.15
C ASP A 319 -8.15 -2.01 1.53
N ARG A 320 -8.17 -3.30 1.87
CA ARG A 320 -8.73 -3.80 3.14
C ARG A 320 -7.96 -3.32 4.37
N TYR A 321 -6.64 -3.10 4.27
CA TYR A 321 -5.88 -2.54 5.41
C TYR A 321 -6.22 -1.08 5.64
N PHE A 322 -6.45 -0.32 4.57
CA PHE A 322 -6.95 1.05 4.67
C PHE A 322 -8.34 1.09 5.30
N LEU A 323 -9.26 0.22 4.86
CA LEU A 323 -10.60 0.12 5.42
C LEU A 323 -10.59 -0.29 6.90
N GLU A 324 -9.66 -1.16 7.30
CA GLU A 324 -9.53 -1.62 8.68
C GLU A 324 -8.96 -0.55 9.63
N LYS A 325 -7.94 0.21 9.18
CA LYS A 325 -7.19 1.14 10.05
C LYS A 325 -7.70 2.58 10.00
N SER A 326 -8.22 3.03 8.86
CA SER A 326 -8.48 4.45 8.59
C SER A 326 -9.97 4.80 8.52
N CYS A 327 -10.86 3.81 8.55
CA CYS A 327 -12.31 4.01 8.40
C CYS A 327 -13.06 3.68 9.69
N GLY A 328 -14.09 4.47 10.00
CA GLY A 328 -15.01 4.22 11.13
C GLY A 328 -16.47 4.04 10.69
N TRP A 329 -16.75 4.24 9.40
CA TRP A 329 -18.05 4.02 8.79
C TRP A 329 -17.85 3.41 7.40
N ILE A 330 -18.69 2.45 7.03
CA ILE A 330 -18.76 1.89 5.68
C ILE A 330 -20.15 2.16 5.12
N LEU A 331 -20.22 2.91 4.02
CA LEU A 331 -21.44 3.11 3.26
C LEU A 331 -21.43 2.13 2.08
N GLU A 332 -22.25 1.10 2.20
CA GLU A 332 -22.42 0.08 1.16
C GLU A 332 -23.42 0.53 0.11
N LEU A 333 -23.00 0.56 -1.15
CA LEU A 333 -23.85 0.84 -2.31
C LEU A 333 -24.19 -0.46 -3.03
N GLU A 334 -25.43 -0.93 -2.87
CA GLU A 334 -25.94 -2.12 -3.55
C GLU A 334 -27.35 -1.86 -4.08
N ARG A 335 -27.63 -2.24 -5.34
CA ARG A 335 -28.98 -2.17 -5.97
C ARG A 335 -29.63 -0.78 -5.92
N GLY A 336 -28.84 0.28 -5.99
CA GLY A 336 -29.34 1.66 -5.95
C GLY A 336 -29.67 2.20 -4.56
N GLU A 337 -29.47 1.40 -3.51
CA GLU A 337 -29.58 1.80 -2.10
C GLU A 337 -28.19 2.06 -1.50
N GLY A 338 -28.10 3.00 -0.57
CA GLY A 338 -26.91 3.26 0.24
C GLY A 338 -27.16 2.94 1.70
N LYS A 339 -26.53 1.87 2.21
CA LYS A 339 -26.70 1.40 3.60
C LYS A 339 -25.47 1.76 4.44
N PRO A 340 -25.60 2.64 5.44
CA PRO A 340 -24.50 2.97 6.33
C PRO A 340 -24.34 1.89 7.40
N PHE A 341 -23.10 1.48 7.63
CA PHE A 341 -22.68 0.60 8.71
C PHE A 341 -21.65 1.34 9.57
N GLU A 342 -21.88 1.37 10.88
CA GLU A 342 -20.93 1.91 11.84
C GLU A 342 -19.86 0.87 12.12
N GLY A 343 -18.59 1.24 11.96
CA GLY A 343 -17.46 0.37 12.23
C GLY A 343 -16.44 0.27 11.10
N ASN A 344 -15.37 -0.47 11.38
CA ASN A 344 -14.30 -0.76 10.43
C ASN A 344 -14.63 -1.95 9.51
N TYR A 345 -13.66 -2.37 8.67
CA TYR A 345 -13.87 -3.47 7.72
C TYR A 345 -14.30 -4.78 8.37
N ALA A 346 -13.64 -5.19 9.46
CA ALA A 346 -13.98 -6.41 10.18
C ALA A 346 -15.41 -6.36 10.78
N GLU A 347 -15.79 -5.22 11.37
CA GLU A 347 -17.12 -5.01 11.95
C GLU A 347 -18.22 -5.00 10.88
N TRP A 348 -17.96 -4.39 9.73
CA TRP A 348 -18.87 -4.45 8.58
C TRP A 348 -19.06 -5.88 8.06
N LEU A 349 -17.99 -6.67 7.95
CA LEU A 349 -18.09 -8.08 7.55
C LEU A 349 -18.98 -8.88 8.51
N GLU A 350 -18.86 -8.64 9.81
CA GLU A 350 -19.66 -9.31 10.85
C GLU A 350 -21.13 -8.88 10.78
N GLN A 351 -21.41 -7.59 10.70
CA GLN A 351 -22.77 -7.05 10.55
C GLN A 351 -23.43 -7.56 9.27
N LYS A 352 -22.69 -7.61 8.16
CA LYS A 352 -23.17 -8.13 6.87
C LYS A 352 -23.44 -9.62 6.93
N ALA A 353 -22.56 -10.41 7.55
CA ALA A 353 -22.77 -11.84 7.74
C ALA A 353 -24.01 -12.11 8.60
N GLU A 354 -24.25 -11.33 9.65
CA GLU A 354 -25.42 -11.46 10.52
C GLU A 354 -26.72 -11.03 9.82
N ALA A 355 -26.72 -9.90 9.10
CA ALA A 355 -27.85 -9.47 8.28
C ALA A 355 -28.26 -10.55 7.27
N MET A 356 -27.28 -11.19 6.63
CA MET A 356 -27.52 -12.28 5.68
C MET A 356 -28.12 -13.54 6.32
N ARG A 357 -27.70 -13.88 7.55
CA ARG A 357 -28.31 -14.97 8.33
C ARG A 357 -29.78 -14.68 8.64
N GLN A 358 -30.09 -13.44 9.01
CA GLN A 358 -31.43 -13.01 9.39
C GLN A 358 -32.38 -12.94 8.20
N GLU A 359 -31.89 -12.50 7.03
CA GLU A 359 -32.68 -12.44 5.79
C GLU A 359 -33.07 -13.82 5.24
N ARG A 360 -32.59 -14.94 5.83
CA ARG A 360 -32.81 -16.33 5.36
C ARG A 360 -32.57 -16.51 3.85
N LYS A 361 -31.71 -15.67 3.24
CA LYS A 361 -31.32 -15.81 1.84
C LYS A 361 -30.42 -17.03 1.72
N ALA A 362 -30.77 -17.92 0.79
CA ALA A 362 -30.25 -19.27 0.62
C ALA A 362 -28.75 -19.38 0.25
N ASP A 363 -27.95 -18.32 0.38
CA ASP A 363 -26.56 -18.34 -0.05
C ASP A 363 -25.61 -18.73 1.11
N SER A 364 -25.71 -20.00 1.52
CA SER A 364 -24.83 -20.62 2.51
C SER A 364 -23.34 -20.47 2.15
N ARG A 365 -23.00 -20.23 0.88
CA ARG A 365 -21.62 -20.07 0.41
C ARG A 365 -21.10 -18.65 0.65
N LEU A 366 -21.83 -17.59 0.27
CA LEU A 366 -21.42 -16.21 0.58
C LEU A 366 -21.25 -16.00 2.09
N GLN A 367 -22.12 -16.59 2.90
CA GLN A 367 -21.98 -16.60 4.35
C GLN A 367 -20.70 -17.31 4.82
N LYS A 368 -20.37 -18.49 4.26
CA LYS A 368 -19.12 -19.21 4.57
C LYS A 368 -17.89 -18.42 4.14
N THR A 369 -17.94 -17.74 3.00
CA THR A 369 -16.84 -16.91 2.49
C THR A 369 -16.65 -15.68 3.37
N LEU A 370 -17.73 -14.99 3.78
CA LEU A 370 -17.66 -13.86 4.72
C LEU A 370 -17.09 -14.30 6.08
N GLN A 371 -17.52 -15.46 6.56
CA GLN A 371 -17.02 -16.03 7.79
C GLN A 371 -15.54 -16.42 7.70
N SER A 372 -15.10 -17.06 6.62
CA SER A 372 -13.69 -17.43 6.42
C SER A 372 -12.78 -16.21 6.31
N GLU A 373 -13.28 -15.12 5.72
CA GLU A 373 -12.59 -13.84 5.67
C GLU A 373 -12.50 -13.20 7.06
N LEU A 374 -13.61 -13.13 7.81
CA LEU A 374 -13.61 -12.61 9.18
C LEU A 374 -12.65 -13.41 10.08
N GLU A 375 -12.67 -14.74 9.97
CA GLU A 375 -11.74 -15.63 10.67
C GLU A 375 -10.29 -15.34 10.27
N TRP A 376 -10.02 -15.06 8.98
CA TRP A 376 -8.69 -14.69 8.53
C TRP A 376 -8.25 -13.32 9.07
N VAL A 377 -9.10 -12.31 9.01
CA VAL A 377 -8.82 -10.95 9.52
C VAL A 377 -8.55 -11.02 11.03
N ARG A 378 -9.34 -11.80 11.77
CA ARG A 378 -9.15 -12.04 13.22
C ARG A 378 -7.99 -13.02 13.53
N SER A 379 -7.52 -13.80 12.56
CA SER A 379 -6.44 -14.76 12.79
C SER A 379 -5.11 -14.07 13.05
N SER A 380 -4.34 -14.62 13.99
CA SER A 380 -3.00 -14.13 14.30
C SER A 380 -2.00 -14.42 13.18
N ALA A 381 -0.92 -13.64 13.10
CA ALA A 381 0.16 -13.81 12.11
C ALA A 381 0.69 -15.26 12.03
N LYS A 382 0.80 -15.94 13.17
CA LYS A 382 1.25 -17.34 13.29
C LYS A 382 0.27 -18.36 12.68
N ALA A 383 -1.03 -18.09 12.74
CA ALA A 383 -2.04 -18.94 12.10
C ALA A 383 -2.01 -18.79 10.57
N ARG A 384 -1.67 -17.60 10.07
CA ARG A 384 -1.48 -17.31 8.64
C ARG A 384 -0.24 -18.01 8.08
N GLN A 385 0.88 -17.96 8.82
CA GLN A 385 2.13 -18.70 8.54
C GLN A 385 1.90 -20.20 8.28
N THR A 386 1.12 -20.84 9.15
CA THR A 386 0.88 -22.29 9.09
C THR A 386 0.12 -22.68 7.81
N LYS A 387 -0.80 -21.82 7.33
CA LYS A 387 -1.55 -22.06 6.09
C LYS A 387 -0.68 -21.96 4.85
N SER A 388 0.23 -20.99 4.79
CA SER A 388 1.14 -20.81 3.65
C SER A 388 2.09 -22.01 3.49
N LYS A 389 2.69 -22.49 4.60
CA LYS A 389 3.51 -23.72 4.59
C LYS A 389 2.69 -24.99 4.31
N ALA A 390 1.45 -25.06 4.80
CA ALA A 390 0.56 -26.18 4.52
C ALA A 390 0.19 -26.31 3.03
N ARG A 391 0.20 -25.21 2.27
CA ARG A 391 -0.03 -25.25 0.82
C ARG A 391 1.00 -26.12 0.11
N LEU A 392 2.30 -25.91 0.39
CA LEU A 392 3.38 -26.67 -0.25
C LEU A 392 3.26 -28.17 0.02
N ALA A 393 2.85 -28.53 1.25
CA ALA A 393 2.58 -29.93 1.61
C ALA A 393 1.32 -30.48 0.91
N ARG A 394 0.31 -29.64 0.67
CA ARG A 394 -0.94 -29.99 -0.02
C ARG A 394 -0.84 -30.02 -1.54
N TYR A 395 0.28 -29.62 -2.14
CA TYR A 395 0.41 -29.58 -3.60
C TYR A 395 0.16 -30.96 -4.23
N GLU A 396 0.70 -32.04 -3.64
CA GLU A 396 0.45 -33.41 -4.12
C GLU A 396 -1.02 -33.80 -3.96
N GLU A 397 -1.65 -33.45 -2.84
CA GLU A 397 -3.09 -33.65 -2.61
C GLU A 397 -3.96 -32.87 -3.61
N MET A 398 -3.56 -31.65 -4.00
CA MET A 398 -4.27 -30.80 -4.96
C MET A 398 -4.21 -31.36 -6.37
N LEU A 399 -3.10 -32.00 -6.75
CA LEU A 399 -2.95 -32.65 -8.04
C LEU A 399 -3.79 -33.93 -8.16
N ASP A 400 -3.92 -34.66 -7.07
CA ASP A 400 -4.62 -35.95 -7.02
C ASP A 400 -6.08 -35.81 -6.54
N ALA A 401 -6.48 -34.62 -6.08
CA ALA A 401 -7.86 -34.32 -5.73
C ALA A 401 -8.76 -34.55 -6.95
N PRO A 402 -9.87 -35.30 -6.81
CA PRO A 402 -10.83 -35.44 -7.89
C PRO A 402 -11.27 -34.04 -8.30
N GLN A 403 -11.14 -33.73 -9.60
CA GLN A 403 -11.63 -32.47 -10.15
C GLN A 403 -13.12 -32.39 -9.81
N LYS A 404 -13.48 -31.50 -8.88
CA LYS A 404 -14.84 -31.42 -8.33
C LYS A 404 -15.83 -31.30 -9.50
N GLU A 405 -16.62 -32.35 -9.71
CA GLU A 405 -17.64 -32.43 -10.78
C GLU A 405 -18.78 -31.40 -10.58
N GLU A 406 -18.86 -30.74 -9.43
CA GLU A 406 -19.91 -29.76 -9.08
C GLU A 406 -19.42 -28.30 -9.13
N LEU A 407 -18.91 -27.85 -10.29
CA LEU A 407 -18.68 -26.41 -10.56
C LEU A 407 -19.89 -25.73 -11.22
N SER A 408 -20.95 -26.48 -11.55
CA SER A 408 -22.05 -26.03 -12.42
C SER A 408 -22.92 -24.90 -11.87
N HIS A 409 -22.76 -24.48 -10.61
CA HIS A 409 -23.68 -23.53 -9.96
C HIS A 409 -23.03 -22.42 -9.10
N SER A 410 -21.72 -22.13 -9.21
CA SER A 410 -21.07 -21.06 -8.42
C SER A 410 -20.49 -19.90 -9.22
N ALA A 411 -20.58 -18.71 -8.64
CA ALA A 411 -19.93 -17.47 -9.09
C ALA A 411 -18.47 -17.36 -8.58
N SER A 412 -17.70 -18.45 -8.64
CA SER A 412 -16.30 -18.50 -8.19
C SER A 412 -15.38 -18.72 -9.38
N ILE A 413 -14.30 -17.94 -9.49
CA ILE A 413 -13.31 -18.08 -10.56
C ILE A 413 -12.71 -19.49 -10.49
N TYR A 414 -12.75 -20.23 -11.59
CA TYR A 414 -12.07 -21.53 -11.72
C TYR A 414 -10.86 -21.38 -12.63
N ILE A 415 -9.70 -21.85 -12.15
CA ILE A 415 -8.45 -21.88 -12.91
C ILE A 415 -8.16 -23.34 -13.28
N PRO A 416 -8.14 -23.70 -14.57
CA PRO A 416 -7.88 -25.07 -14.98
C PRO A 416 -6.44 -25.48 -14.62
N PRO A 417 -6.24 -26.67 -14.02
CA PRO A 417 -4.90 -27.14 -13.66
C PRO A 417 -4.08 -27.42 -14.92
N GLY A 418 -2.80 -27.06 -14.87
CA GLY A 418 -1.84 -27.35 -15.94
C GLY A 418 -1.22 -28.75 -15.84
N PRO A 419 -0.27 -29.09 -16.74
CA PRO A 419 0.49 -30.32 -16.64
C PRO A 419 1.35 -30.35 -15.36
N ARG A 420 1.68 -31.54 -14.87
CA ARG A 420 2.49 -31.70 -13.64
C ARG A 420 3.83 -30.96 -13.76
N LEU A 421 4.12 -30.11 -12.78
CA LEU A 421 5.42 -29.44 -12.67
C LEU A 421 6.49 -30.40 -12.16
N GLY A 422 7.71 -30.27 -12.71
CA GLY A 422 8.91 -30.88 -12.18
C GLY A 422 9.36 -30.25 -10.85
N LYS A 423 10.40 -30.82 -10.25
CA LYS A 423 10.94 -30.36 -8.95
C LYS A 423 11.50 -28.94 -8.98
N GLN A 424 11.88 -28.44 -10.15
CA GLN A 424 12.47 -27.12 -10.33
C GLN A 424 11.67 -26.38 -11.40
N VAL A 425 11.04 -25.28 -11.00
CA VAL A 425 10.14 -24.50 -11.86
C VAL A 425 10.89 -23.33 -12.49
N VAL A 426 11.49 -22.49 -11.64
CA VAL A 426 12.34 -21.36 -12.06
C VAL A 426 13.55 -21.32 -11.13
N GLU A 427 14.74 -21.17 -11.70
CA GLU A 427 15.97 -20.94 -10.95
C GLU A 427 16.73 -19.75 -11.53
N ALA A 428 17.08 -18.81 -10.67
CA ALA A 428 17.95 -17.67 -10.99
C ALA A 428 19.25 -17.80 -10.20
N LYS A 429 20.38 -17.57 -10.86
CA LYS A 429 21.73 -17.60 -10.25
C LYS A 429 22.50 -16.35 -10.64
N GLY A 430 22.72 -15.46 -9.67
CA GLY A 430 23.51 -14.24 -9.86
C GLY A 430 23.03 -13.35 -11.00
N VAL A 431 21.72 -13.31 -11.25
CA VAL A 431 21.13 -12.61 -12.40
C VAL A 431 21.37 -11.11 -12.26
N ARG A 432 21.89 -10.51 -13.32
CA ARG A 432 22.10 -9.07 -13.44
C ARG A 432 21.39 -8.53 -14.67
N LYS A 433 20.71 -7.39 -14.52
CA LYS A 433 20.04 -6.69 -15.63
C LYS A 433 20.07 -5.18 -15.46
N GLY A 434 20.44 -4.47 -16.51
CA GLY A 434 20.40 -3.01 -16.58
C GLY A 434 19.97 -2.49 -17.95
N PHE A 435 19.69 -1.19 -18.02
CA PHE A 435 19.46 -0.46 -19.26
C PHE A 435 20.34 0.79 -19.27
N GLY A 436 21.29 0.84 -20.22
CA GLY A 436 22.29 1.91 -20.26
C GLY A 436 23.15 1.91 -18.99
N GLU A 437 23.21 3.05 -18.31
CA GLU A 437 23.96 3.19 -17.04
C GLU A 437 23.16 2.75 -15.80
N ARG A 438 21.87 2.45 -15.94
CA ARG A 438 21.00 2.11 -14.82
C ARG A 438 20.90 0.59 -14.63
N THR A 439 21.48 0.08 -13.55
CA THR A 439 21.25 -1.29 -13.08
C THR A 439 19.87 -1.39 -12.42
N LEU A 440 19.10 -2.43 -12.74
CA LEU A 440 17.79 -2.71 -12.15
C LEU A 440 17.81 -3.93 -11.24
N ILE A 441 18.61 -4.93 -11.59
CA ILE A 441 18.77 -6.18 -10.86
C ILE A 441 20.26 -6.47 -10.78
N ASP A 442 20.78 -6.72 -9.58
CA ASP A 442 22.18 -7.08 -9.35
C ASP A 442 22.29 -8.31 -8.45
N GLY A 443 22.88 -9.40 -8.97
CA GLY A 443 23.15 -10.61 -8.21
C GLY A 443 21.94 -11.45 -7.77
N LEU A 444 20.78 -11.29 -8.41
CA LEU A 444 19.53 -11.98 -8.02
C LEU A 444 19.67 -13.49 -8.09
N THR A 445 19.42 -14.16 -6.97
CA THR A 445 19.44 -15.62 -6.84
C THR A 445 18.20 -16.12 -6.11
N PHE A 446 17.42 -17.00 -6.75
CA PHE A 446 16.26 -17.64 -6.13
C PHE A 446 15.93 -18.97 -6.80
N SER A 447 15.17 -19.81 -6.12
CA SER A 447 14.66 -21.08 -6.66
C SER A 447 13.19 -21.24 -6.27
N LEU A 448 12.33 -21.37 -7.27
CA LEU A 448 10.90 -21.56 -7.07
C LEU A 448 10.55 -23.06 -7.04
N PRO A 449 10.07 -23.59 -5.91
CA PRO A 449 9.54 -24.94 -5.83
C PRO A 449 8.14 -25.06 -6.50
N PRO A 450 7.71 -26.28 -6.87
CA PRO A 450 6.35 -26.52 -7.33
C PRO A 450 5.31 -26.17 -6.25
N GLY A 451 4.18 -25.61 -6.67
CA GLY A 451 3.11 -25.14 -5.77
C GLY A 451 3.38 -23.78 -5.11
N GLY A 452 4.55 -23.17 -5.36
CA GLY A 452 4.92 -21.88 -4.82
C GLY A 452 4.15 -20.72 -5.46
N ILE A 453 3.61 -19.84 -4.61
CA ILE A 453 3.09 -18.52 -4.97
C ILE A 453 4.12 -17.47 -4.54
N VAL A 454 4.66 -16.73 -5.51
CA VAL A 454 5.65 -15.68 -5.33
C VAL A 454 4.98 -14.32 -5.45
N GLY A 455 4.99 -13.53 -4.38
CA GLY A 455 4.64 -12.12 -4.40
C GLY A 455 5.85 -11.27 -4.80
N VAL A 456 5.76 -10.53 -5.90
CA VAL A 456 6.83 -9.63 -6.36
C VAL A 456 6.50 -8.21 -5.92
N VAL A 457 7.34 -7.64 -5.05
CA VAL A 457 7.12 -6.31 -4.44
C VAL A 457 8.31 -5.40 -4.63
N GLY A 458 8.08 -4.09 -4.58
CA GLY A 458 9.15 -3.10 -4.71
C GLY A 458 8.65 -1.80 -5.35
N PRO A 459 9.44 -0.73 -5.32
CA PRO A 459 9.02 0.57 -5.83
C PRO A 459 8.76 0.54 -7.34
N ASN A 460 8.03 1.55 -7.81
CA ASN A 460 7.80 1.70 -9.25
C ASN A 460 9.11 1.99 -9.98
N GLY A 461 9.35 1.27 -11.09
CA GLY A 461 10.61 1.36 -11.83
C GLY A 461 11.78 0.56 -11.23
N ALA A 462 11.54 -0.32 -10.25
CA ALA A 462 12.55 -1.22 -9.71
C ALA A 462 12.96 -2.37 -10.66
N GLY A 463 12.20 -2.59 -11.74
CA GLY A 463 12.45 -3.68 -12.70
C GLY A 463 11.51 -4.89 -12.59
N LYS A 464 10.38 -4.79 -11.88
CA LYS A 464 9.36 -5.86 -11.75
C LYS A 464 8.88 -6.39 -13.11
N THR A 465 8.46 -5.50 -14.01
CA THR A 465 8.07 -5.88 -15.38
C THR A 465 9.24 -6.42 -16.19
N THR A 466 10.47 -5.92 -15.96
CA THR A 466 11.69 -6.47 -16.59
C THR A 466 11.92 -7.92 -16.15
N LEU A 467 11.71 -8.23 -14.87
CA LEU A 467 11.78 -9.60 -14.35
C LEU A 467 10.74 -10.50 -15.03
N VAL A 468 9.50 -10.04 -15.17
CA VAL A 468 8.44 -10.79 -15.88
C VAL A 468 8.85 -11.09 -17.32
N ARG A 469 9.41 -10.10 -18.04
CA ARG A 469 9.90 -10.28 -19.42
C ARG A 469 11.09 -11.24 -19.53
N MET A 470 11.93 -11.31 -18.49
CA MET A 470 13.00 -12.31 -18.44
C MET A 470 12.44 -13.71 -18.19
N LEU A 471 11.42 -13.85 -17.35
CA LEU A 471 10.74 -15.13 -17.11
C LEU A 471 10.01 -15.64 -18.36
N THR A 472 9.43 -14.76 -19.17
CA THR A 472 8.77 -15.13 -20.44
C THR A 472 9.75 -15.35 -21.60
N GLY A 473 11.05 -15.05 -21.40
CA GLY A 473 12.08 -15.20 -22.43
C GLY A 473 12.12 -14.09 -23.48
N GLU A 474 11.33 -13.02 -23.31
CA GLU A 474 11.37 -11.83 -24.18
C GLU A 474 12.67 -11.04 -24.01
N GLN A 475 13.29 -11.13 -22.83
CA GLN A 475 14.57 -10.51 -22.53
C GLN A 475 15.53 -11.49 -21.88
N ALA A 476 16.79 -11.42 -22.25
CA ALA A 476 17.86 -12.18 -21.59
C ALA A 476 18.47 -11.36 -20.45
N PRO A 477 18.96 -12.02 -19.38
CA PRO A 477 19.81 -11.36 -18.39
C PRO A 477 21.12 -10.90 -19.03
N ASP A 478 21.73 -9.84 -18.48
CA ASP A 478 23.03 -9.35 -18.98
C ASP A 478 24.17 -10.20 -18.41
N GLU A 479 24.05 -10.62 -17.14
CA GLU A 479 24.95 -11.57 -16.48
C GLU A 479 24.15 -12.55 -15.61
N GLY A 480 24.76 -13.67 -15.24
CA GLY A 480 24.10 -14.75 -14.49
C GLY A 480 23.26 -15.67 -15.37
N GLU A 481 22.46 -16.52 -14.72
CA GLU A 481 21.66 -17.55 -15.39
C GLU A 481 20.23 -17.54 -14.85
N LEU A 482 19.24 -17.52 -15.75
CA LEU A 482 17.82 -17.68 -15.44
C LEU A 482 17.28 -18.88 -16.23
N VAL A 483 16.96 -19.97 -15.53
CA VAL A 483 16.50 -21.23 -16.11
C VAL A 483 15.03 -21.46 -15.75
N VAL A 484 14.23 -21.69 -16.77
CA VAL A 484 12.83 -22.13 -16.66
C VAL A 484 12.79 -23.63 -16.94
N GLY A 485 12.16 -24.41 -16.06
CA GLY A 485 12.09 -25.86 -16.19
C GLY A 485 11.29 -26.33 -17.41
N GLU A 486 11.66 -27.45 -18.01
CA GLU A 486 11.04 -27.97 -19.25
C GLU A 486 9.52 -28.27 -19.12
N SER A 487 9.07 -28.63 -17.91
CA SER A 487 7.66 -28.90 -17.63
C SER A 487 6.80 -27.62 -17.54
N VAL A 488 7.41 -26.44 -17.59
CA VAL A 488 6.72 -25.18 -17.38
C VAL A 488 5.96 -24.74 -18.62
N LYS A 489 4.65 -24.60 -18.46
CA LYS A 489 3.76 -23.92 -19.40
C LYS A 489 3.31 -22.61 -18.75
N MET A 490 4.08 -21.55 -18.99
CA MET A 490 3.78 -20.21 -18.48
C MET A 490 2.61 -19.58 -19.23
N ILE A 491 1.77 -18.87 -18.49
CA ILE A 491 0.81 -17.91 -19.05
C ILE A 491 1.04 -16.58 -18.38
N CYS A 492 1.15 -15.52 -19.19
CA CYS A 492 1.39 -14.16 -18.72
C CYS A 492 0.18 -13.26 -19.00
N VAL A 493 -0.21 -12.46 -18.01
CA VAL A 493 -1.00 -11.25 -18.21
C VAL A 493 0.00 -10.12 -18.51
N ASP A 494 0.27 -9.86 -19.79
CA ASP A 494 1.14 -8.75 -20.18
C ASP A 494 0.38 -7.41 -20.06
N GLN A 495 1.05 -6.40 -19.48
CA GLN A 495 0.59 -5.02 -19.43
C GLN A 495 0.54 -4.35 -20.82
N SER A 496 1.12 -4.96 -21.87
CA SER A 496 1.00 -4.44 -23.22
C SER A 496 -0.49 -4.40 -23.63
N ARG A 497 -1.04 -3.17 -23.61
CA ARG A 497 -2.45 -2.83 -23.87
C ARG A 497 -2.86 -3.06 -25.33
N GLU A 498 -2.11 -3.86 -26.08
CA GLU A 498 -2.17 -3.92 -27.54
C GLU A 498 -3.07 -5.06 -28.06
N SER A 499 -3.54 -5.99 -27.21
CA SER A 499 -4.26 -7.19 -27.68
C SER A 499 -5.79 -7.16 -27.58
N LEU A 500 -6.40 -6.09 -27.04
CA LEU A 500 -7.85 -5.89 -27.01
C LEU A 500 -8.27 -4.75 -27.96
N GLN A 501 -8.05 -4.96 -29.25
CA GLN A 501 -8.52 -4.06 -30.31
C GLN A 501 -9.63 -4.75 -31.10
N GLY A 502 -10.79 -4.10 -31.20
CA GLY A 502 -11.92 -4.61 -31.97
C GLY A 502 -13.26 -4.07 -31.48
N ASP A 503 -14.29 -4.32 -32.29
CA ASP A 503 -15.69 -3.99 -31.97
C ASP A 503 -16.46 -5.17 -31.36
N ASN A 504 -15.78 -6.30 -31.11
CA ASN A 504 -16.34 -7.45 -30.41
C ASN A 504 -16.90 -7.02 -29.04
N SER A 505 -17.98 -7.65 -28.62
CA SER A 505 -18.47 -7.57 -27.25
C SER A 505 -17.56 -8.34 -26.28
N VAL A 506 -17.62 -8.02 -24.99
CA VAL A 506 -16.94 -8.80 -23.93
C VAL A 506 -17.30 -10.28 -24.02
N PHE A 507 -18.58 -10.58 -24.25
CA PHE A 507 -19.05 -11.96 -24.40
C PHE A 507 -18.37 -12.65 -25.58
N GLU A 508 -18.43 -12.07 -26.77
CA GLU A 508 -17.81 -12.64 -27.97
C GLU A 508 -16.31 -12.84 -27.80
N GLU A 509 -15.63 -11.89 -27.16
CA GLU A 509 -14.19 -11.98 -26.94
C GLU A 509 -13.80 -13.13 -26.01
N LEU A 510 -14.56 -13.35 -24.93
CA LEU A 510 -14.28 -14.40 -23.95
C LEU A 510 -14.79 -15.78 -24.40
N SER A 511 -15.91 -15.83 -25.14
CA SER A 511 -16.56 -17.08 -25.53
C SER A 511 -16.26 -17.51 -26.96
N ALA A 512 -15.70 -16.63 -27.80
CA ALA A 512 -15.68 -16.78 -29.26
C ALA A 512 -17.08 -16.97 -29.87
N GLY A 513 -18.12 -16.42 -29.22
CA GLY A 513 -19.52 -16.54 -29.61
C GLY A 513 -20.21 -17.84 -29.20
N LEU A 514 -19.55 -18.70 -28.41
CA LEU A 514 -20.11 -19.97 -27.96
C LEU A 514 -20.94 -19.79 -26.68
N ASP A 515 -21.98 -20.62 -26.50
CA ASP A 515 -22.80 -20.63 -25.27
C ASP A 515 -22.11 -21.30 -24.07
N THR A 516 -21.17 -22.20 -24.35
CA THR A 516 -20.32 -22.88 -23.37
C THR A 516 -18.85 -22.70 -23.72
N ILE A 517 -18.01 -22.64 -22.70
CA ILE A 517 -16.56 -22.69 -22.84
C ILE A 517 -16.02 -23.89 -22.07
N THR A 518 -14.96 -24.49 -22.61
CA THR A 518 -14.22 -25.56 -21.95
C THR A 518 -13.05 -24.97 -21.18
N LEU A 519 -13.00 -25.20 -19.87
CA LEU A 519 -11.92 -24.84 -18.97
C LEU A 519 -11.23 -26.12 -18.49
N GLY A 520 -10.14 -26.49 -19.17
CA GLY A 520 -9.48 -27.78 -18.94
C GLY A 520 -10.41 -28.94 -19.33
N THR A 521 -10.95 -29.65 -18.34
CA THR A 521 -11.88 -30.78 -18.50
C THR A 521 -13.34 -30.40 -18.25
N GLN A 522 -13.59 -29.18 -17.74
CA GLN A 522 -14.92 -28.74 -17.32
C GLN A 522 -15.58 -27.89 -18.40
N GLU A 523 -16.88 -28.09 -18.63
CA GLU A 523 -17.68 -27.18 -19.45
C GLU A 523 -18.47 -26.22 -18.55
N VAL A 524 -18.36 -24.94 -18.84
CA VAL A 524 -19.09 -23.90 -18.11
C VAL A 524 -19.83 -23.00 -19.09
N SER A 525 -20.97 -22.47 -18.64
CA SER A 525 -21.70 -21.47 -19.45
C SER A 525 -20.82 -20.24 -19.65
N SER A 526 -20.73 -19.77 -20.89
CA SER A 526 -20.00 -18.56 -21.26
C SER A 526 -20.50 -17.33 -20.50
N ARG A 527 -21.82 -17.27 -20.24
CA ARG A 527 -22.47 -16.19 -19.45
C ARG A 527 -22.03 -16.23 -18.00
N ALA A 528 -21.95 -17.43 -17.41
CA ALA A 528 -21.46 -17.62 -16.06
C ALA A 528 -19.98 -17.24 -15.96
N TYR A 529 -19.16 -17.65 -16.92
CA TYR A 529 -17.75 -17.28 -16.96
C TYR A 529 -17.52 -15.76 -17.00
N CYS A 530 -18.26 -15.04 -17.86
CA CYS A 530 -18.20 -13.57 -17.89
C CYS A 530 -18.57 -12.96 -16.53
N SER A 531 -19.55 -13.54 -15.84
CA SER A 531 -20.00 -13.05 -14.52
C SER A 531 -18.94 -13.21 -13.43
N TRP A 532 -18.04 -14.20 -13.52
CA TRP A 532 -16.96 -14.40 -12.54
C TRP A 532 -15.97 -13.23 -12.49
N PHE A 533 -15.85 -12.46 -13.57
CA PHE A 533 -14.99 -11.27 -13.65
C PHE A 533 -15.80 -9.97 -13.50
N GLY A 534 -17.04 -10.06 -12.99
CA GLY A 534 -17.92 -8.92 -12.75
C GLY A 534 -18.53 -8.32 -14.01
N PHE A 535 -18.65 -9.08 -15.11
CA PHE A 535 -19.43 -8.70 -16.28
C PHE A 535 -20.80 -9.37 -16.24
N THR A 536 -21.83 -8.63 -15.84
CA THR A 536 -23.23 -9.12 -15.75
C THR A 536 -24.16 -8.32 -16.68
N GLY A 537 -25.25 -8.94 -17.11
CA GLY A 537 -26.28 -8.28 -17.91
C GLY A 537 -25.75 -7.58 -19.16
N GLN A 538 -26.07 -6.28 -19.31
CA GLN A 538 -25.67 -5.47 -20.47
C GLN A 538 -24.15 -5.28 -20.58
N ALA A 539 -23.40 -5.39 -19.48
CA ALA A 539 -21.94 -5.21 -19.50
C ALA A 539 -21.25 -6.27 -20.38
N GLN A 540 -21.84 -7.45 -20.53
CA GLN A 540 -21.32 -8.51 -21.40
C GLN A 540 -21.44 -8.16 -22.90
N GLN A 541 -22.38 -7.29 -23.26
CA GLN A 541 -22.62 -6.87 -24.65
C GLN A 541 -21.86 -5.59 -25.01
N LYS A 542 -21.17 -4.98 -24.04
CA LYS A 542 -20.41 -3.75 -24.25
C LYS A 542 -19.21 -4.04 -25.18
N PRO A 543 -18.99 -3.24 -26.23
CA PRO A 543 -17.86 -3.45 -27.14
C PRO A 543 -16.53 -3.12 -26.44
N LEU A 544 -15.47 -3.86 -26.78
CA LEU A 544 -14.12 -3.70 -26.20
C LEU A 544 -13.60 -2.26 -26.32
N SER A 545 -13.92 -1.60 -27.44
CA SER A 545 -13.55 -0.20 -27.70
C SER A 545 -14.11 0.78 -26.66
N LYS A 546 -15.28 0.50 -26.06
CA LYS A 546 -15.93 1.34 -25.04
C LYS A 546 -15.61 0.95 -23.60
N LEU A 547 -14.81 -0.11 -23.39
CA LEU A 547 -14.42 -0.53 -22.05
C LEU A 547 -13.45 0.47 -21.41
N SER A 548 -13.62 0.70 -20.10
CA SER A 548 -12.64 1.41 -19.28
C SER A 548 -11.33 0.60 -19.16
N GLY A 549 -10.25 1.25 -18.72
CA GLY A 549 -8.96 0.56 -18.49
C GLY A 549 -9.09 -0.66 -17.57
N GLY A 550 -9.80 -0.51 -16.45
CA GLY A 550 -10.06 -1.59 -15.52
C GLY A 550 -10.97 -2.70 -16.05
N GLU A 551 -11.99 -2.36 -16.82
CA GLU A 551 -12.80 -3.36 -17.53
C GLU A 551 -11.94 -4.15 -18.53
N ARG A 552 -11.04 -3.49 -19.27
CA ARG A 552 -10.12 -4.19 -20.18
C ARG A 552 -9.18 -5.14 -19.43
N ASN A 553 -8.63 -4.71 -18.29
CA ASN A 553 -7.76 -5.56 -17.47
C ASN A 553 -8.49 -6.84 -17.01
N ARG A 554 -9.75 -6.72 -16.59
CA ARG A 554 -10.59 -7.87 -16.22
C ARG A 554 -10.84 -8.84 -17.38
N VAL A 555 -11.03 -8.32 -18.60
CA VAL A 555 -11.14 -9.16 -19.80
C VAL A 555 -9.81 -9.87 -20.10
N GLN A 556 -8.67 -9.19 -19.96
CA GLN A 556 -7.35 -9.81 -20.16
C GLN A 556 -7.09 -10.92 -19.14
N LEU A 557 -7.38 -10.67 -17.86
CA LEU A 557 -7.28 -11.66 -16.80
C LEU A 557 -8.12 -12.91 -17.12
N ALA A 558 -9.36 -12.72 -17.56
CA ALA A 558 -10.23 -13.82 -17.98
C ALA A 558 -9.59 -14.61 -19.16
N LYS A 559 -9.16 -13.94 -20.24
CA LYS A 559 -8.52 -14.62 -21.38
C LYS A 559 -7.32 -15.46 -20.97
N VAL A 560 -6.48 -14.93 -20.08
CA VAL A 560 -5.29 -15.62 -19.56
C VAL A 560 -5.68 -16.85 -18.74
N LEU A 561 -6.59 -16.72 -17.77
CA LEU A 561 -7.02 -17.84 -16.96
C LEU A 561 -7.71 -18.95 -17.77
N LYS A 562 -8.38 -18.60 -18.89
CA LYS A 562 -8.97 -19.57 -19.82
C LYS A 562 -7.93 -20.47 -20.51
N SER A 563 -6.77 -19.92 -20.87
CA SER A 563 -5.79 -20.59 -21.72
C SER A 563 -5.08 -21.81 -21.10
N GLY A 564 -5.15 -21.96 -19.76
CA GLY A 564 -4.68 -23.12 -19.00
C GLY A 564 -3.17 -23.36 -19.02
N GLY A 565 -2.55 -23.41 -17.85
CA GLY A 565 -1.10 -23.51 -17.66
C GLY A 565 -0.77 -23.93 -16.24
N ASN A 566 0.49 -24.19 -15.95
CA ASN A 566 0.95 -24.58 -14.61
C ASN A 566 1.80 -23.51 -13.93
N VAL A 567 2.17 -22.44 -14.64
CA VAL A 567 2.78 -21.24 -14.07
C VAL A 567 2.02 -20.01 -14.55
N LEU A 568 1.45 -19.26 -13.63
CA LEU A 568 0.75 -18.01 -13.92
C LEU A 568 1.65 -16.82 -13.58
N LEU A 569 1.79 -15.87 -14.50
CA LEU A 569 2.41 -14.57 -14.26
C LEU A 569 1.30 -13.51 -14.29
N LEU A 570 1.01 -12.92 -13.14
CA LEU A 570 0.00 -11.90 -12.96
C LEU A 570 0.68 -10.58 -12.60
N ASP A 571 0.56 -9.57 -13.47
CA ASP A 571 1.09 -8.24 -13.21
C ASP A 571 -0.05 -7.32 -12.73
N GLU A 572 -0.03 -6.96 -11.45
CA GLU A 572 -1.04 -6.14 -10.76
C GLU A 572 -2.51 -6.58 -10.98
N PRO A 573 -2.85 -7.86 -10.71
CA PRO A 573 -4.18 -8.41 -11.00
C PRO A 573 -5.28 -7.86 -10.08
N THR A 574 -4.91 -7.27 -8.94
CA THR A 574 -5.84 -6.70 -7.96
C THR A 574 -6.40 -5.34 -8.39
N ASN A 575 -5.72 -4.66 -9.31
CA ASN A 575 -6.16 -3.36 -9.79
C ASN A 575 -7.52 -3.47 -10.51
N ASP A 576 -8.42 -2.54 -10.18
CA ASP A 576 -9.75 -2.42 -10.77
C ASP A 576 -10.71 -3.61 -10.49
N LEU A 577 -10.35 -4.51 -9.57
CA LEU A 577 -11.24 -5.56 -9.07
C LEU A 577 -11.99 -5.07 -7.82
N ASP A 578 -13.31 -5.31 -7.77
CA ASP A 578 -14.04 -5.11 -6.52
C ASP A 578 -13.67 -6.17 -5.48
N VAL A 579 -14.01 -5.89 -4.22
CA VAL A 579 -13.68 -6.75 -3.06
C VAL A 579 -14.14 -8.19 -3.26
N ASN A 580 -15.33 -8.43 -3.86
CA ASN A 580 -15.87 -9.77 -4.05
C ASN A 580 -15.13 -10.53 -5.15
N THR A 581 -14.80 -9.84 -6.24
CA THR A 581 -14.04 -10.42 -7.35
C THR A 581 -12.60 -10.73 -6.93
N MET A 582 -11.96 -9.83 -6.16
CA MET A 582 -10.64 -10.08 -5.58
C MET A 582 -10.63 -11.33 -4.69
N ARG A 583 -11.65 -11.50 -3.84
CA ARG A 583 -11.79 -12.71 -3.00
C ARG A 583 -11.93 -13.98 -3.83
N SER A 584 -12.74 -13.91 -4.88
CA SER A 584 -12.93 -15.05 -5.80
C SER A 584 -11.61 -15.41 -6.48
N LEU A 585 -10.77 -14.42 -6.82
CA LEU A 585 -9.45 -14.63 -7.36
C LEU A 585 -8.48 -15.22 -6.32
N GLU A 586 -8.49 -14.72 -5.08
CA GLU A 586 -7.69 -15.26 -3.97
C GLU A 586 -7.97 -16.76 -3.75
N GLU A 587 -9.25 -17.14 -3.68
CA GLU A 587 -9.66 -18.54 -3.51
C GLU A 587 -9.25 -19.38 -4.72
N ALA A 588 -9.44 -18.87 -5.94
CA ALA A 588 -9.06 -19.56 -7.16
C ALA A 588 -7.54 -19.81 -7.24
N LEU A 589 -6.73 -18.81 -6.87
CA LEU A 589 -5.27 -18.96 -6.79
C LEU A 589 -4.87 -19.92 -5.66
N LEU A 590 -5.62 -19.91 -4.55
CA LEU A 590 -5.37 -20.84 -3.45
C LEU A 590 -5.70 -22.30 -3.82
N ASP A 591 -6.69 -22.54 -4.67
CA ASP A 591 -7.06 -23.89 -5.12
C ASP A 591 -6.28 -24.33 -6.38
N PHE A 592 -5.57 -23.40 -7.04
CA PHE A 592 -4.80 -23.69 -8.24
C PHE A 592 -3.57 -24.56 -7.96
N ALA A 593 -3.56 -25.78 -8.53
CA ALA A 593 -2.45 -26.74 -8.46
C ALA A 593 -1.31 -26.39 -9.43
N GLY A 594 -0.67 -25.24 -9.22
CA GLY A 594 0.47 -24.76 -10.00
C GLY A 594 1.27 -23.70 -9.25
N CYS A 595 2.18 -23.04 -9.94
CA CYS A 595 2.91 -21.89 -9.41
C CYS A 595 2.32 -20.58 -9.91
N VAL A 596 2.45 -19.53 -9.11
CA VAL A 596 1.95 -18.20 -9.45
C VAL A 596 3.02 -17.19 -9.10
N PHE A 597 3.42 -16.34 -10.05
CA PHE A 597 4.11 -15.09 -9.77
C PHE A 597 3.08 -13.97 -9.84
N VAL A 598 2.94 -13.21 -8.77
CA VAL A 598 2.05 -12.06 -8.73
C VAL A 598 2.84 -10.81 -8.37
N VAL A 599 2.92 -9.86 -9.30
CA VAL A 599 3.30 -8.50 -8.99
C VAL A 599 2.07 -7.83 -8.41
N SER A 600 2.14 -7.34 -7.18
CA SER A 600 1.03 -6.61 -6.57
C SER A 600 1.52 -5.66 -5.51
N HIS A 601 0.87 -4.51 -5.42
CA HIS A 601 0.99 -3.59 -4.30
C HIS A 601 -0.01 -3.87 -3.17
N ASP A 602 -0.97 -4.78 -3.38
CA ASP A 602 -1.95 -5.17 -2.37
C ASP A 602 -1.33 -6.12 -1.34
N ARG A 603 -1.01 -5.54 -0.19
CA ARG A 603 -0.40 -6.24 0.94
C ARG A 603 -1.30 -7.32 1.50
N PHE A 604 -2.62 -7.10 1.54
CA PHE A 604 -3.58 -8.04 2.11
C PHE A 604 -3.66 -9.27 1.22
N PHE A 605 -3.76 -9.03 -0.09
CA PHE A 605 -3.77 -10.06 -1.10
C PHE A 605 -2.50 -10.93 -0.99
N LEU A 606 -1.31 -10.31 -0.95
CA LEU A 606 -0.05 -11.03 -0.79
C LEU A 606 0.07 -11.75 0.56
N ASP A 607 -0.40 -11.16 1.66
CA ASP A 607 -0.39 -11.80 2.99
C ASP A 607 -1.22 -13.10 2.99
N ARG A 608 -2.29 -13.14 2.19
CA ARG A 608 -3.20 -14.28 2.10
C ARG A 608 -2.70 -15.40 1.20
N ILE A 609 -2.13 -15.07 0.03
CA ILE A 609 -1.80 -16.08 -0.99
C ILE A 609 -0.31 -16.41 -1.08
N ALA A 610 0.58 -15.50 -0.70
CA ALA A 610 2.00 -15.66 -0.97
C ALA A 610 2.64 -16.72 -0.04
N THR A 611 3.51 -17.51 -0.67
CA THR A 611 4.41 -18.46 0.01
C THR A 611 5.84 -17.98 0.04
N HIS A 612 6.18 -17.09 -0.90
CA HIS A 612 7.48 -16.47 -1.03
C HIS A 612 7.27 -15.01 -1.43
N ILE A 613 8.16 -14.14 -1.00
CA ILE A 613 8.23 -12.75 -1.43
C ILE A 613 9.56 -12.53 -2.15
N LEU A 614 9.48 -11.95 -3.34
CA LEU A 614 10.63 -11.45 -4.07
C LEU A 614 10.56 -9.92 -4.06
N ALA A 615 11.40 -9.30 -3.25
CA ALA A 615 11.33 -7.86 -2.98
C ALA A 615 12.52 -7.10 -3.58
N ALA A 616 12.24 -6.02 -4.31
CA ALA A 616 13.25 -5.04 -4.70
C ALA A 616 13.39 -3.97 -3.60
N GLU A 617 14.51 -3.98 -2.88
CA GLU A 617 14.70 -3.17 -1.66
C GLU A 617 15.35 -1.80 -1.92
N GLY A 618 15.79 -1.54 -3.15
CA GLY A 618 16.51 -0.33 -3.55
C GLY A 618 17.87 -0.67 -4.17
N ASP A 619 18.52 0.28 -4.82
CA ASP A 619 19.89 0.15 -5.36
C ASP A 619 20.16 -1.12 -6.19
N ALA A 620 19.15 -1.59 -6.93
CA ALA A 620 19.16 -2.85 -7.70
C ALA A 620 19.32 -4.14 -6.86
N GLU A 621 19.19 -4.06 -5.54
CA GLU A 621 19.15 -5.19 -4.63
C GLU A 621 17.77 -5.85 -4.63
N TRP A 622 17.78 -7.17 -4.79
CA TRP A 622 16.58 -7.99 -4.75
C TRP A 622 16.74 -9.11 -3.73
N VAL A 623 15.76 -9.24 -2.84
CA VAL A 623 15.75 -10.21 -1.74
C VAL A 623 14.68 -11.26 -1.99
N TRP A 624 15.08 -12.52 -1.90
CA TRP A 624 14.17 -13.67 -1.87
C TRP A 624 13.88 -14.05 -0.43
N PHE A 625 12.61 -14.08 -0.06
CA PHE A 625 12.12 -14.37 1.27
C PHE A 625 11.09 -15.51 1.24
N GLU A 626 11.25 -16.49 2.14
CA GLU A 626 10.31 -17.60 2.31
C GLU A 626 9.27 -17.26 3.37
N GLY A 627 8.06 -16.88 2.93
CA GLY A 627 6.97 -16.47 3.79
C GLY A 627 6.00 -15.55 3.05
N ASN A 628 4.98 -15.09 3.76
CA ASN A 628 4.01 -14.13 3.22
C ASN A 628 4.49 -12.67 3.35
N TYR A 629 3.66 -11.71 2.92
CA TYR A 629 4.05 -10.30 2.95
C TYR A 629 4.32 -9.76 4.36
N GLN A 630 3.49 -10.11 5.35
CA GLN A 630 3.67 -9.64 6.72
C GLN A 630 4.98 -10.16 7.33
N GLU A 631 5.33 -11.42 7.07
CA GLU A 631 6.60 -12.01 7.53
C GLU A 631 7.81 -11.32 6.89
N TYR A 632 7.71 -11.01 5.60
CA TYR A 632 8.73 -10.24 4.89
C TYR A 632 8.87 -8.83 5.48
N GLU A 633 7.75 -8.16 5.79
CA GLU A 633 7.71 -6.86 6.45
C GLU A 633 8.44 -6.89 7.80
N GLU A 634 8.16 -7.90 8.63
CA GLU A 634 8.83 -8.10 9.93
C GLU A 634 10.33 -8.38 9.78
N ASP A 635 10.73 -9.19 8.80
CA ASP A 635 12.14 -9.44 8.48
C ASP A 635 12.86 -8.18 7.98
N TYR A 636 12.22 -7.41 7.10
CA TYR A 636 12.76 -6.15 6.60
C TYR A 636 12.95 -5.16 7.74
N ILE A 637 11.96 -5.01 8.63
CA ILE A 637 12.06 -4.21 9.86
C ILE A 637 13.23 -4.70 10.73
N ARG A 638 13.41 -6.01 10.85
CA ARG A 638 14.49 -6.59 11.66
C ARG A 638 15.88 -6.30 11.06
N ARG A 639 16.03 -6.40 9.73
CA ARG A 639 17.30 -6.14 9.02
C ARG A 639 17.65 -4.66 8.95
N ASN A 640 16.65 -3.83 8.66
CA ASN A 640 16.83 -2.42 8.27
C ASN A 640 16.33 -1.42 9.33
N GLY A 641 15.64 -1.90 10.37
CA GLY A 641 15.03 -1.10 11.45
C GLY A 641 13.60 -0.67 11.14
N GLU A 642 12.78 -0.49 12.19
CA GLU A 642 11.36 -0.09 12.06
C GLU A 642 11.17 1.28 11.37
N VAL A 643 12.20 2.12 11.42
CA VAL A 643 12.26 3.45 10.80
C VAL A 643 12.48 3.39 9.28
N ALA A 644 13.10 2.33 8.77
CA ALA A 644 13.26 2.11 7.33
C ALA A 644 11.95 1.61 6.68
N TRP A 645 11.06 1.03 7.50
CA TRP A 645 9.81 0.42 7.06
C TRP A 645 8.57 1.28 7.30
N LYS A 646 8.41 1.82 8.52
CA LYS A 646 7.39 2.82 8.85
C LYS A 646 7.98 4.21 8.67
N PRO A 647 7.24 5.19 8.14
CA PRO A 647 7.61 6.57 8.39
C PRO A 647 7.66 6.76 9.92
N PRO A 648 8.81 7.16 10.50
CA PRO A 648 8.90 7.31 11.95
C PRO A 648 7.93 8.40 12.41
N LYS A 649 7.19 8.12 13.50
CA LYS A 649 6.33 9.11 14.15
C LYS A 649 7.21 10.18 14.79
N PHE A 650 7.15 11.41 14.28
CA PHE A 650 7.61 12.58 15.01
C PHE A 650 6.44 13.30 15.68
N ALA A 651 6.65 13.72 16.93
CA ALA A 651 5.71 14.58 17.63
C ALA A 651 5.54 15.89 16.84
N ALA A 652 4.28 16.25 16.57
CA ALA A 652 3.88 17.47 15.91
C ALA A 652 4.61 18.68 16.53
N ARG A 653 5.63 19.18 15.83
CA ARG A 653 6.13 20.54 16.09
C ARG A 653 5.21 21.46 15.29
N ASN A 654 4.32 22.14 16.01
CA ASN A 654 3.42 23.17 15.49
C ASN A 654 4.09 23.96 14.36
N LEU A 655 3.66 23.73 13.12
CA LEU A 655 3.86 24.64 11.99
C LEU A 655 2.91 25.86 12.10
N VAL A 656 2.58 26.27 13.32
CA VAL A 656 1.93 27.55 13.60
C VAL A 656 3.05 28.55 13.88
N GLY A 657 3.59 29.09 12.81
CA GLY A 657 4.33 30.34 12.80
C GLY A 657 3.51 31.40 12.08
N ALA A 658 2.33 31.73 12.62
CA ALA A 658 1.62 32.94 12.24
C ALA A 658 2.31 34.12 12.93
N THR A 659 3.18 34.80 12.19
CA THR A 659 3.36 36.27 12.22
C THR A 659 3.89 36.73 10.88
#